data_AF-A0A928W883-F1
#
_entry.id   AF-A0A928W883-F1
#
_cell.length_a   1.000
_cell.length_b   1.000
_cell.length_c   1.000
_cell.angle_alpha   90.00
_cell.angle_beta   90.00
_cell.angle_gamma   90.00
#
_symmetry.space_group_name_H-M   'P 1'
#
loop_
_entity.id
_entity.type
_entity.pdbx_description
1 polymer ?
#
loop_
_entity_poly.entity_id
_entity_poly.type
_entity_poly.pdbx_seq_one_letter_code
_entity_poly.pdbx_strand_id
1 'polypeptide(L)'
;MLEAYRKHAAERSALGIPPLPLTAQQTSELCEILKNPPEAEKEELLALLRDRVPPGVDDAAYVKAGFLTGVAKGEIECPIISATEAVRLLGTMVGGYNVQSLVDLLKSDDKAIATEATKALSKTLLVFDAFNDVLELSQSNSYAKQVIDSWADAEWFTNRPKPAEAITVTVFKVPGETNTDDLSPAPHATTRPDIPLHALVMLESKMPDGLETIAKLKEKGHPVAYVGDVVGTGSSRKSAINSVLWHIGHEIPFVPNKKAGGYILGNKIAPIFFNTAEDSGALPIECDVSKMNTGDVITIYPYKGEITVRANSDSSEVISTFTLKPDTIIDEVRAGGRIPLLIGRALTDKTRQALGLPVSEVFTRPSMPEDTGKGFTLAQKMVGKACGLPGVRPGTSCEPIMTTVGSQDTTGPMTRDELKELACLGFNADLTLQTFCHTAAYPKPVDIATHKDLPDFFSTRGGVALRPGDGIIHSWMNRMLLPDTVGTGGDSHTRFPLGISFPAGSGLVAFAAALGVMPLDMPESVLVRFTGELQPGVTLRDIVNAIPWVAIQEGKLTVAKENKQNVFNGRVMEMEGLPDLKVEQAFELTDATAERSCSGSTIKLSESTVAEYLRSNVALLKNMVARGYQDARTIMRRVAKMEQWLANPELMSADENAEYADIIEVNLNEIKEPIVAAPNDPDNVKLMSKCAGDKVDEVFIGSCMTNIGHYRAAAKILEGAGVVKGRLWICPPTRMDEKQLREEGVYGIFAAAGARTEMPGCSLCMGNQARVEDNATVFSTSTRNFNNRMGKGAQVYLGSAELAAVCALLGKIPTVEEYMSIVKEKIAPFESDLYRYLNFDQIANFEDEGRVIPIEEMPKIEDILGMPV
;
A
#
# COMPACT_ATOMS: atom_id res chain seq x y z
N MET A 1 -26.75 -26.58 2.01
CA MET A 1 -25.54 -26.23 1.25
C MET A 1 -25.78 -26.08 -0.26
N LEU A 2 -25.82 -27.17 -1.06
CA LEU A 2 -25.70 -27.11 -2.53
C LEU A 2 -26.77 -26.27 -3.24
N GLU A 3 -28.03 -26.35 -2.83
CA GLU A 3 -29.10 -25.54 -3.43
C GLU A 3 -28.84 -24.04 -3.26
N ALA A 4 -28.41 -23.62 -2.06
CA ALA A 4 -28.05 -22.24 -1.78
C ALA A 4 -26.81 -21.80 -2.59
N TYR A 5 -25.80 -22.67 -2.72
CA TYR A 5 -24.63 -22.41 -3.55
C TYR A 5 -25.00 -22.28 -5.04
N ARG A 6 -25.82 -23.19 -5.58
CA ARG A 6 -26.28 -23.15 -6.99
C ARG A 6 -27.10 -21.91 -7.27
N LYS A 7 -27.95 -21.49 -6.33
CA LYS A 7 -28.70 -20.22 -6.42
C LYS A 7 -27.73 -19.02 -6.49
N HIS A 8 -26.76 -18.95 -5.58
CA HIS A 8 -25.72 -17.91 -5.59
C HIS A 8 -24.92 -17.92 -6.89
N ALA A 9 -24.50 -19.10 -7.35
CA ALA A 9 -23.77 -19.24 -8.61
C ALA A 9 -24.58 -18.75 -9.82
N ALA A 10 -25.90 -19.02 -9.86
CA ALA A 10 -26.79 -18.50 -10.89
C ALA A 10 -26.92 -16.97 -10.83
N GLU A 11 -27.08 -16.39 -9.64
CA GLU A 11 -27.13 -14.93 -9.43
C GLU A 11 -25.85 -14.25 -9.93
N ARG A 12 -24.67 -14.84 -9.65
CA ARG A 12 -23.38 -14.32 -10.11
C ARG A 12 -23.14 -14.54 -11.60
N SER A 13 -23.55 -15.69 -12.13
CA SER A 13 -23.45 -15.98 -13.56
C SER A 13 -24.28 -15.00 -14.40
N ALA A 14 -25.40 -14.47 -13.87
CA ALA A 14 -26.18 -13.42 -14.53
C ALA A 14 -25.41 -12.09 -14.67
N LEU A 15 -24.37 -11.89 -13.86
CA LEU A 15 -23.42 -10.77 -13.94
C LEU A 15 -22.14 -11.13 -14.74
N GLY A 16 -22.04 -12.35 -15.28
CA GLY A 16 -20.86 -12.82 -16.01
C GLY A 16 -19.63 -13.12 -15.13
N ILE A 17 -19.83 -13.37 -13.83
CA ILE A 17 -18.73 -13.60 -12.86
C ILE A 17 -18.92 -14.93 -12.09
N PRO A 18 -17.84 -15.58 -11.63
CA PRO A 18 -17.92 -16.82 -10.86
C PRO A 18 -18.55 -16.59 -9.47
N PRO A 19 -19.05 -17.67 -8.82
CA PRO A 19 -19.48 -17.62 -7.42
C PRO A 19 -18.34 -17.21 -6.49
N LEU A 20 -18.71 -16.75 -5.29
CA LEU A 20 -17.73 -16.50 -4.21
C LEU A 20 -17.03 -17.81 -3.80
N PRO A 21 -15.80 -17.73 -3.28
CA PRO A 21 -15.18 -18.87 -2.60
C PRO A 21 -16.05 -19.36 -1.43
N LEU A 22 -15.92 -20.64 -1.09
CA LEU A 22 -16.66 -21.24 0.00
C LEU A 22 -16.19 -20.68 1.34
N THR A 23 -17.15 -20.39 2.21
CA THR A 23 -16.92 -20.07 3.62
C THR A 23 -16.50 -21.31 4.41
N ALA A 24 -15.98 -21.13 5.63
CA ALA A 24 -15.69 -22.23 6.54
C ALA A 24 -16.93 -23.11 6.83
N GLN A 25 -18.09 -22.49 7.04
CA GLN A 25 -19.35 -23.21 7.24
C GLN A 25 -19.72 -24.04 6.00
N GLN A 26 -19.71 -23.43 4.81
CA GLN A 26 -20.02 -24.16 3.56
C GLN A 26 -19.02 -25.30 3.29
N THR A 27 -17.75 -25.09 3.62
CA THR A 27 -16.70 -26.12 3.49
C THR A 27 -16.93 -27.27 4.48
N SER A 28 -17.35 -26.97 5.71
CA SER A 28 -17.73 -28.01 6.68
C SER A 28 -18.93 -28.82 6.22
N GLU A 29 -19.99 -28.15 5.74
CA GLU A 29 -21.16 -28.81 5.15
C GLU A 29 -20.77 -29.65 3.92
N LEU A 30 -19.85 -29.16 3.08
CA LEU A 30 -19.30 -29.91 1.94
C LEU A 30 -18.60 -31.19 2.39
N CYS A 31 -17.72 -31.09 3.39
CA CYS A 31 -16.99 -32.22 3.95
C CYS A 31 -17.92 -33.30 4.52
N GLU A 32 -19.05 -32.92 5.14
CA GLU A 32 -20.04 -33.91 5.58
C GLU A 32 -20.75 -34.60 4.41
N ILE A 33 -21.12 -33.87 3.35
CA ILE A 33 -21.73 -34.46 2.15
C ILE A 33 -20.75 -35.44 1.47
N LEU A 34 -19.45 -35.10 1.43
CA LEU A 34 -18.42 -35.92 0.81
C LEU A 34 -18.23 -37.30 1.47
N LYS A 35 -18.65 -37.48 2.72
CA LYS A 35 -18.61 -38.80 3.40
C LYS A 35 -19.66 -39.77 2.82
N ASN A 36 -20.77 -39.25 2.30
CA ASN A 36 -21.81 -40.04 1.64
C ASN A 36 -22.42 -39.26 0.45
N PRO A 37 -21.67 -39.09 -0.65
CA PRO A 37 -22.03 -38.19 -1.74
C PRO A 37 -23.11 -38.81 -2.63
N PRO A 38 -24.14 -38.05 -3.05
CA PRO A 38 -25.07 -38.49 -4.08
C PRO A 38 -24.34 -38.79 -5.39
N GLU A 39 -24.66 -39.92 -6.04
CA GLU A 39 -23.95 -40.39 -7.25
C GLU A 39 -23.89 -39.31 -8.35
N ALA A 40 -24.98 -38.58 -8.56
CA ALA A 40 -25.11 -37.56 -9.59
C ALA A 40 -24.29 -36.28 -9.29
N GLU A 41 -23.80 -36.08 -8.06
CA GLU A 41 -23.18 -34.83 -7.61
C GLU A 41 -21.69 -34.99 -7.31
N LYS A 42 -21.10 -36.19 -7.45
CA LYS A 42 -19.71 -36.49 -7.08
C LYS A 42 -18.69 -35.56 -7.74
N GLU A 43 -18.83 -35.29 -9.03
CA GLU A 43 -17.90 -34.42 -9.77
C GLU A 43 -18.00 -32.96 -9.33
N GLU A 44 -19.23 -32.45 -9.13
CA GLU A 44 -19.46 -31.10 -8.63
C GLU A 44 -18.88 -30.93 -7.22
N LEU A 45 -19.16 -31.87 -6.31
CA LEU A 45 -18.66 -31.85 -4.94
C LEU A 45 -17.12 -31.84 -4.89
N LEU A 46 -16.47 -32.66 -5.72
CA LEU A 46 -15.01 -32.67 -5.83
C LEU A 46 -14.48 -31.34 -6.38
N ALA A 47 -15.11 -30.79 -7.43
CA ALA A 47 -14.72 -29.50 -7.99
C ALA A 47 -14.88 -28.35 -6.98
N LEU A 48 -15.92 -28.36 -6.15
CA LEU A 48 -16.11 -27.39 -5.07
C LEU A 48 -14.97 -27.44 -4.05
N LEU A 49 -14.61 -28.64 -3.57
CA LEU A 49 -13.52 -28.80 -2.61
C LEU A 49 -12.17 -28.43 -3.24
N ARG A 50 -11.94 -28.85 -4.48
CA ARG A 50 -10.67 -28.65 -5.21
C ARG A 50 -10.45 -27.19 -5.56
N ASP A 51 -11.45 -26.53 -6.14
CA ASP A 51 -11.28 -25.26 -6.85
C ASP A 51 -11.94 -24.05 -6.19
N ARG A 52 -12.85 -24.24 -5.22
CA ARG A 52 -13.64 -23.13 -4.63
C ARG A 52 -13.32 -22.82 -3.17
N VAL A 53 -12.35 -23.50 -2.56
CA VAL A 53 -11.89 -23.20 -1.19
C VAL A 53 -10.62 -22.33 -1.26
N PRO A 54 -10.55 -21.17 -0.57
CA PRO A 54 -9.32 -20.37 -0.49
C PRO A 54 -8.13 -21.18 0.06
N PRO A 55 -6.89 -20.88 -0.38
CA PRO A 55 -5.67 -21.52 0.14
C PRO A 55 -5.18 -20.85 1.45
N GLY A 56 -4.02 -21.31 1.95
CA GLY A 56 -3.33 -20.63 3.05
C GLY A 56 -3.96 -20.89 4.42
N VAL A 57 -4.08 -19.82 5.22
CA VAL A 57 -4.65 -19.85 6.57
C VAL A 57 -6.06 -19.24 6.67
N ASP A 58 -6.81 -19.27 5.57
CA ASP A 58 -8.24 -18.98 5.62
C ASP A 58 -8.99 -20.02 6.48
N ASP A 59 -10.09 -19.62 7.13
CA ASP A 59 -10.88 -20.52 7.98
C ASP A 59 -11.48 -21.69 7.18
N ALA A 60 -11.82 -21.48 5.90
CA ALA A 60 -12.25 -22.57 5.03
C ALA A 60 -11.09 -23.53 4.68
N ALA A 61 -9.87 -23.00 4.53
CA ALA A 61 -8.67 -23.80 4.34
C ALA A 61 -8.39 -24.68 5.57
N TYR A 62 -8.61 -24.18 6.79
CA TYR A 62 -8.48 -24.97 8.01
C TYR A 62 -9.37 -26.22 7.98
N VAL A 63 -10.66 -26.05 7.65
CA VAL A 63 -11.62 -27.15 7.54
C VAL A 63 -11.22 -28.15 6.45
N LYS A 64 -10.85 -27.64 5.26
CA LYS A 64 -10.41 -28.48 4.13
C LYS A 64 -9.15 -29.28 4.49
N ALA A 65 -8.14 -28.65 5.10
CA ALA A 65 -6.91 -29.33 5.49
C ALA A 65 -7.17 -30.44 6.51
N GLY A 66 -7.98 -30.18 7.54
CA GLY A 66 -8.37 -31.18 8.54
C GLY A 66 -9.09 -32.37 7.92
N PHE A 67 -10.09 -32.12 7.07
CA PHE A 67 -10.82 -33.18 6.37
C PHE A 67 -9.90 -34.04 5.48
N LEU A 68 -9.09 -33.41 4.62
CA LEU A 68 -8.17 -34.13 3.74
C LEU A 68 -7.11 -34.93 4.52
N THR A 69 -6.65 -34.41 5.66
CA THR A 69 -5.74 -35.13 6.56
C THR A 69 -6.39 -36.38 7.13
N GLY A 70 -7.63 -36.27 7.62
CA GLY A 70 -8.38 -37.42 8.13
C GLY A 70 -8.62 -38.49 7.05
N VAL A 71 -8.93 -38.08 5.81
CA VAL A 71 -9.06 -39.02 4.68
C VAL A 71 -7.72 -39.68 4.35
N ALA A 72 -6.62 -38.92 4.32
CA ALA A 72 -5.29 -39.47 4.06
C ALA A 72 -4.84 -40.49 5.13
N LYS A 73 -5.21 -40.28 6.40
CA LYS A 73 -4.90 -41.18 7.52
C LYS A 73 -5.87 -42.35 7.67
N GLY A 74 -6.95 -42.40 6.89
CA GLY A 74 -8.02 -43.40 7.02
C GLY A 74 -8.91 -43.21 8.25
N GLU A 75 -8.86 -42.03 8.88
CA GLU A 75 -9.72 -41.63 10.01
C GLU A 75 -11.11 -41.20 9.54
N ILE A 76 -11.21 -40.75 8.29
CA ILE A 76 -12.46 -40.34 7.63
C ILE A 76 -12.62 -41.16 6.34
N GLU A 77 -13.74 -41.87 6.22
CA GLU A 77 -14.10 -42.55 4.98
C GLU A 77 -14.70 -41.54 3.97
N CYS A 78 -14.20 -41.55 2.74
CA CYS A 78 -14.72 -40.76 1.62
C CYS A 78 -14.69 -41.60 0.34
N PRO A 79 -15.85 -41.96 -0.25
CA PRO A 79 -15.90 -42.88 -1.39
C PRO A 79 -15.41 -42.28 -2.71
N ILE A 80 -15.13 -40.97 -2.77
CA ILE A 80 -14.71 -40.28 -4.00
C ILE A 80 -13.32 -39.64 -3.92
N ILE A 81 -12.67 -39.67 -2.74
CA ILE A 81 -11.31 -39.18 -2.55
C ILE A 81 -10.50 -40.29 -1.90
N SER A 82 -9.54 -40.85 -2.63
CA SER A 82 -8.59 -41.81 -2.07
C SER A 82 -7.61 -41.12 -1.12
N ALA A 83 -6.95 -41.88 -0.25
CA ALA A 83 -5.90 -41.33 0.62
C ALA A 83 -4.79 -40.61 -0.17
N THR A 84 -4.38 -41.17 -1.32
CA THR A 84 -3.41 -40.55 -2.23
C THR A 84 -3.91 -39.26 -2.88
N GLU A 85 -5.18 -39.20 -3.27
CA GLU A 85 -5.77 -37.98 -3.83
C GLU A 85 -5.93 -36.89 -2.76
N ALA A 86 -6.24 -37.28 -1.52
CA ALA A 86 -6.30 -36.34 -0.41
C ALA A 86 -4.94 -35.67 -0.17
N VAL A 87 -3.84 -36.43 -0.24
CA VAL A 87 -2.46 -35.91 -0.16
C VAL A 87 -2.16 -34.94 -1.32
N ARG A 88 -2.59 -35.26 -2.55
CA ARG A 88 -2.43 -34.35 -3.69
C ARG A 88 -3.16 -33.04 -3.49
N LEU A 89 -4.40 -33.08 -3.01
CA LEU A 89 -5.21 -31.89 -2.71
C LEU A 89 -4.63 -31.08 -1.56
N LEU A 90 -4.06 -31.70 -0.52
CA LEU A 90 -3.27 -30.99 0.50
C LEU A 90 -2.10 -30.25 -0.15
N GLY A 91 -1.43 -30.87 -1.12
CA GLY A 91 -0.36 -30.25 -1.91
C GLY A 91 -0.78 -29.13 -2.86
N THR A 92 -2.06 -28.73 -2.93
CA THR A 92 -2.51 -27.58 -3.73
C THR A 92 -2.93 -26.38 -2.89
N MET A 93 -2.83 -26.45 -1.56
CA MET A 93 -3.33 -25.42 -0.65
C MET A 93 -2.35 -24.26 -0.43
N VAL A 94 -1.30 -24.16 -1.27
CA VAL A 94 -0.22 -23.16 -1.26
C VAL A 94 0.70 -23.22 -0.02
N GLY A 95 0.14 -23.28 1.19
CA GLY A 95 0.84 -23.34 2.48
C GLY A 95 -0.12 -23.19 3.66
N GLY A 96 0.42 -23.15 4.88
CA GLY A 96 -0.38 -23.01 6.10
C GLY A 96 -0.83 -24.36 6.69
N TYR A 97 -2.15 -24.54 6.87
CA TYR A 97 -2.69 -25.69 7.62
C TYR A 97 -2.42 -27.06 6.98
N ASN A 98 -2.04 -27.10 5.70
CA ASN A 98 -1.67 -28.33 5.00
C ASN A 98 -0.24 -28.80 5.29
N VAL A 99 0.67 -27.90 5.71
CA VAL A 99 2.11 -28.19 5.76
C VAL A 99 2.43 -29.27 6.78
N GLN A 100 1.99 -29.10 8.04
CA GLN A 100 2.26 -30.09 9.09
C GLN A 100 1.68 -31.47 8.75
N SER A 101 0.47 -31.50 8.17
CA SER A 101 -0.14 -32.73 7.70
C SER A 101 0.73 -33.44 6.65
N LEU A 102 1.27 -32.70 5.68
CA LEU A 102 2.17 -33.27 4.67
C LEU A 102 3.47 -33.79 5.30
N VAL A 103 4.05 -33.07 6.26
CA VAL A 103 5.26 -33.51 6.99
C VAL A 103 4.99 -34.80 7.75
N ASP A 104 3.86 -34.92 8.42
CA ASP A 104 3.46 -36.15 9.11
C ASP A 104 3.26 -37.32 8.14
N LEU A 105 2.67 -37.06 6.96
CA LEU A 105 2.40 -38.07 5.94
C LEU A 105 3.67 -38.63 5.27
N LEU A 106 4.82 -37.94 5.38
CA LEU A 106 6.13 -38.52 5.00
C LEU A 106 6.51 -39.74 5.85
N LYS A 107 5.92 -39.88 7.05
CA LYS A 107 6.15 -41.00 7.98
C LYS A 107 5.17 -42.16 7.76
N SER A 108 4.29 -42.09 6.76
CA SER A 108 3.30 -43.14 6.48
C SER A 108 3.96 -44.46 6.08
N ASP A 109 3.45 -45.58 6.60
CA ASP A 109 3.83 -46.92 6.18
C ASP A 109 3.34 -47.24 4.74
N ASP A 110 2.33 -46.52 4.26
CA ASP A 110 1.90 -46.58 2.86
C ASP A 110 2.84 -45.74 1.98
N LYS A 111 3.66 -46.45 1.19
CA LYS A 111 4.62 -45.87 0.25
C LYS A 111 3.98 -44.92 -0.75
N ALA A 112 2.73 -45.16 -1.17
CA ALA A 112 2.04 -44.29 -2.11
C ALA A 112 1.70 -42.94 -1.47
N ILE A 113 1.24 -42.95 -0.21
CA ILE A 113 0.97 -41.73 0.57
C ILE A 113 2.25 -40.94 0.77
N ALA A 114 3.33 -41.58 1.26
CA ALA A 114 4.60 -40.91 1.49
C ALA A 114 5.18 -40.31 0.19
N THR A 115 5.05 -41.02 -0.93
CA THR A 115 5.50 -40.53 -2.25
C THR A 115 4.74 -39.29 -2.72
N GLU A 116 3.41 -39.26 -2.56
CA GLU A 116 2.62 -38.08 -2.92
C GLU A 116 2.89 -36.90 -1.96
N ALA A 117 3.17 -37.18 -0.68
CA ALA A 117 3.56 -36.16 0.30
C ALA A 117 4.91 -35.53 -0.05
N THR A 118 5.89 -36.33 -0.48
CA THR A 118 7.18 -35.83 -1.02
C THR A 118 6.94 -34.88 -2.19
N LYS A 119 6.17 -35.31 -3.21
CA LYS A 119 5.87 -34.45 -4.39
C LYS A 119 5.18 -33.15 -4.00
N ALA A 120 4.27 -33.21 -3.01
CA ALA A 120 3.56 -32.04 -2.51
C ALA A 120 4.50 -31.05 -1.80
N LEU A 121 5.36 -31.53 -0.89
CA LEU A 121 6.30 -30.67 -0.15
C LEU A 121 7.42 -30.11 -1.04
N SER A 122 7.92 -30.89 -1.99
CA SER A 122 8.93 -30.45 -2.96
C SER A 122 8.57 -29.17 -3.72
N LYS A 123 7.27 -28.92 -3.95
CA LYS A 123 6.76 -27.70 -4.61
C LYS A 123 6.17 -26.65 -3.65
N THR A 124 6.11 -26.93 -2.35
CA THR A 124 5.51 -26.02 -1.35
C THR A 124 6.57 -25.04 -0.86
N LEU A 125 6.33 -23.73 -1.05
CA LEU A 125 7.30 -22.68 -0.68
C LEU A 125 7.08 -22.18 0.75
N LEU A 126 5.83 -22.06 1.17
CA LEU A 126 5.41 -21.50 2.46
C LEU A 126 5.53 -22.56 3.59
N VAL A 127 6.71 -23.14 3.75
CA VAL A 127 6.99 -24.14 4.80
C VAL A 127 7.48 -23.52 6.11
N PHE A 128 8.03 -22.30 6.07
CA PHE A 128 8.51 -21.55 7.24
C PHE A 128 9.31 -22.42 8.22
N ASP A 129 8.85 -22.52 9.48
CA ASP A 129 9.55 -23.28 10.53
C ASP A 129 9.50 -24.80 10.33
N ALA A 130 8.49 -25.32 9.60
CA ALA A 130 8.41 -26.75 9.27
C ALA A 130 9.58 -27.22 8.38
N PHE A 131 10.34 -26.28 7.80
CA PHE A 131 11.64 -26.59 7.21
C PHE A 131 12.55 -27.38 8.18
N ASN A 132 12.60 -26.97 9.46
CA ASN A 132 13.47 -27.61 10.45
C ASN A 132 13.02 -29.05 10.72
N ASP A 133 11.71 -29.28 10.80
CA ASP A 133 11.13 -30.61 11.01
C ASP A 133 11.46 -31.55 9.84
N VAL A 134 11.35 -31.05 8.60
CA VAL A 134 11.70 -31.83 7.40
C VAL A 134 13.20 -32.10 7.33
N LEU A 135 14.04 -31.12 7.68
CA LEU A 135 15.49 -31.27 7.73
C LEU A 135 15.93 -32.30 8.78
N GLU A 136 15.37 -32.25 9.99
CA GLU A 136 15.64 -33.24 11.03
C GLU A 136 15.19 -34.64 10.57
N LEU A 137 13.97 -34.75 10.04
CA LEU A 137 13.42 -36.01 9.55
C LEU A 137 14.25 -36.60 8.40
N SER A 138 14.87 -35.77 7.55
CA SER A 138 15.69 -36.19 6.42
C SER A 138 16.93 -37.02 6.82
N GLN A 139 17.36 -36.93 8.08
CA GLN A 139 18.47 -37.73 8.60
C GLN A 139 18.13 -39.21 8.73
N SER A 140 16.84 -39.56 8.78
CA SER A 140 16.38 -40.94 9.00
C SER A 140 15.30 -41.42 8.02
N ASN A 141 14.67 -40.52 7.27
CA ASN A 141 13.59 -40.82 6.34
C ASN A 141 13.96 -40.43 4.90
N SER A 142 13.93 -41.40 3.98
CA SER A 142 14.32 -41.22 2.57
C SER A 142 13.36 -40.33 1.77
N TYR A 143 12.10 -40.20 2.18
CA TYR A 143 11.11 -39.31 1.57
C TYR A 143 11.37 -37.85 1.97
N ALA A 144 11.69 -37.60 3.24
CA ALA A 144 12.10 -36.27 3.71
C ALA A 144 13.43 -35.85 3.07
N LYS A 145 14.38 -36.78 2.90
CA LYS A 145 15.63 -36.51 2.16
C LYS A 145 15.38 -36.07 0.72
N GLN A 146 14.44 -36.70 0.02
CA GLN A 146 14.05 -36.27 -1.34
C GLN A 146 13.47 -34.86 -1.37
N VAL A 147 12.68 -34.46 -0.36
CA VAL A 147 12.16 -33.09 -0.26
C VAL A 147 13.31 -32.09 -0.09
N ILE A 148 14.25 -32.37 0.81
CA ILE A 148 15.45 -31.54 1.03
C ILE A 148 16.29 -31.43 -0.25
N ASP A 149 16.50 -32.53 -0.97
CA ASP A 149 17.25 -32.51 -2.22
C ASP A 149 16.53 -31.68 -3.30
N SER A 150 15.23 -31.85 -3.44
CA SER A 150 14.38 -31.10 -4.38
C SER A 150 14.41 -29.59 -4.11
N TRP A 151 14.38 -29.17 -2.84
CA TRP A 151 14.55 -27.76 -2.46
C TRP A 151 15.95 -27.24 -2.74
N ALA A 152 16.99 -28.03 -2.45
CA ALA A 152 18.38 -27.67 -2.72
C ALA A 152 18.67 -27.51 -4.21
N ASP A 153 18.01 -28.29 -5.06
CA ASP A 153 18.13 -28.27 -6.54
C ASP A 153 17.15 -27.29 -7.20
N ALA A 154 16.36 -26.56 -6.40
CA ALA A 154 15.37 -25.58 -6.85
C ALA A 154 14.33 -26.15 -7.84
N GLU A 155 13.92 -27.41 -7.67
CA GLU A 155 12.96 -28.07 -8.57
C GLU A 155 11.60 -27.36 -8.62
N TRP A 156 11.19 -26.71 -7.53
CA TRP A 156 10.00 -25.87 -7.48
C TRP A 156 10.02 -24.74 -8.54
N PHE A 157 11.21 -24.28 -8.92
CA PHE A 157 11.44 -23.22 -9.89
C PHE A 157 11.79 -23.78 -11.27
N THR A 158 12.69 -24.77 -11.33
CA THR A 158 13.18 -25.32 -12.61
C THR A 158 12.11 -26.10 -13.37
N ASN A 159 11.14 -26.68 -12.68
CA ASN A 159 9.97 -27.34 -13.29
C ASN A 159 8.93 -26.36 -13.85
N ARG A 160 9.03 -25.07 -13.55
CA ARG A 160 8.16 -24.04 -14.13
C ARG A 160 8.67 -23.63 -15.51
N PRO A 161 7.78 -23.41 -16.50
CA PRO A 161 8.18 -23.00 -17.83
C PRO A 161 8.88 -21.63 -17.78
N LYS A 162 9.99 -21.50 -18.52
CA LYS A 162 10.65 -20.20 -18.69
C LYS A 162 9.74 -19.25 -19.50
N PRO A 163 9.81 -17.93 -19.25
CA PRO A 163 9.18 -16.95 -20.14
C PRO A 163 9.64 -17.15 -21.58
N ALA A 164 8.71 -17.11 -22.53
CA ALA A 164 8.99 -17.36 -23.93
C ALA A 164 9.91 -16.29 -24.52
N GLU A 165 10.76 -16.68 -25.48
CA GLU A 165 11.68 -15.75 -26.17
C GLU A 165 10.94 -14.73 -27.05
N ALA A 166 9.75 -15.08 -27.51
CA ALA A 166 8.86 -14.25 -28.31
C ALA A 166 7.42 -14.40 -27.82
N ILE A 167 6.79 -13.28 -27.46
CA ILE A 167 5.44 -13.24 -26.89
C ILE A 167 4.55 -12.40 -27.81
N THR A 168 3.64 -13.04 -28.53
CA THR A 168 2.65 -12.32 -29.35
C THR A 168 1.46 -11.90 -28.50
N VAL A 169 1.14 -10.60 -28.49
CA VAL A 169 0.02 -10.02 -27.76
C VAL A 169 -0.82 -9.11 -28.65
N THR A 170 -2.09 -8.92 -28.28
CA THR A 170 -2.96 -7.89 -28.88
C THR A 170 -3.01 -6.67 -27.97
N VAL A 171 -2.77 -5.49 -28.52
CA VAL A 171 -2.73 -4.23 -27.77
C VAL A 171 -4.13 -3.77 -27.38
N PHE A 172 -4.33 -3.44 -26.10
CA PHE A 172 -5.42 -2.62 -25.58
C PHE A 172 -4.82 -1.31 -25.05
N LYS A 173 -4.92 -0.23 -25.83
CA LYS A 173 -4.34 1.08 -25.51
C LYS A 173 -5.38 1.97 -24.82
N VAL A 174 -4.99 2.53 -23.68
CA VAL A 174 -5.70 3.61 -22.97
C VAL A 174 -4.84 4.88 -23.07
N PRO A 175 -5.18 5.82 -23.97
CA PRO A 175 -4.40 7.04 -24.16
C PRO A 175 -4.36 7.94 -22.91
N GLY A 176 -3.27 8.70 -22.77
CA GLY A 176 -3.02 9.61 -21.66
C GLY A 176 -2.58 8.91 -20.38
N GLU A 177 -2.95 9.50 -19.25
CA GLU A 177 -2.65 8.96 -17.92
C GLU A 177 -3.77 8.04 -17.44
N THR A 178 -3.47 6.77 -17.17
CA THR A 178 -4.34 5.86 -16.42
C THR A 178 -4.05 6.01 -14.92
N ASN A 179 -4.98 6.63 -14.20
CA ASN A 179 -4.93 6.68 -12.74
C ASN A 179 -5.47 5.36 -12.15
N THR A 180 -5.00 4.96 -10.98
CA THR A 180 -5.55 3.78 -10.28
C THR A 180 -7.04 3.92 -9.91
N ASP A 181 -7.57 5.14 -9.79
CA ASP A 181 -9.02 5.38 -9.66
C ASP A 181 -9.79 5.07 -10.95
N ASP A 182 -9.17 5.20 -12.13
CA ASP A 182 -9.78 4.77 -13.41
C ASP A 182 -9.93 3.25 -13.46
N LEU A 183 -8.98 2.52 -12.86
CA LEU A 183 -8.96 1.05 -12.84
C LEU A 183 -9.77 0.45 -11.69
N SER A 184 -9.91 1.19 -10.60
CA SER A 184 -10.57 0.76 -9.36
C SER A 184 -11.22 1.98 -8.69
N PRO A 185 -12.42 2.39 -9.13
CA PRO A 185 -13.03 3.64 -8.69
C PRO A 185 -13.33 3.70 -7.20
N ALA A 186 -13.14 4.87 -6.58
CA ALA A 186 -13.36 5.06 -5.15
C ALA A 186 -14.77 4.68 -4.65
N PRO A 187 -15.89 5.00 -5.36
CA PRO A 187 -17.25 4.64 -4.90
C PRO A 187 -17.47 3.13 -4.73
N HIS A 188 -16.68 2.32 -5.43
CA HIS A 188 -16.73 0.86 -5.44
C HIS A 188 -15.72 0.20 -4.49
N ALA A 189 -15.03 0.98 -3.63
CA ALA A 189 -13.99 0.47 -2.74
C ALA A 189 -14.44 -0.71 -1.85
N THR A 190 -15.71 -0.75 -1.49
CA THR A 190 -16.31 -1.81 -0.65
C THR A 190 -16.39 -3.18 -1.34
N THR A 191 -16.20 -3.24 -2.66
CA THR A 191 -16.22 -4.50 -3.44
C THR A 191 -14.83 -5.06 -3.72
N ARG A 192 -13.76 -4.35 -3.35
CA ARG A 192 -12.37 -4.72 -3.70
C ARG A 192 -11.93 -6.15 -3.32
N PRO A 193 -12.33 -6.72 -2.17
CA PRO A 193 -12.00 -8.11 -1.84
C PRO A 193 -12.65 -9.14 -2.78
N ASP A 194 -13.79 -8.79 -3.39
CA ASP A 194 -14.47 -9.58 -4.41
C ASP A 194 -13.93 -9.20 -5.79
N ILE A 195 -12.74 -9.71 -6.13
CA ILE A 195 -12.00 -9.35 -7.35
C ILE A 195 -12.88 -9.43 -8.62
N PRO A 196 -13.63 -10.52 -8.89
CA PRO A 196 -14.45 -10.59 -10.10
C PRO A 196 -15.54 -9.53 -10.15
N LEU A 197 -16.20 -9.23 -9.02
CA LEU A 197 -17.21 -8.18 -8.95
C LEU A 197 -16.60 -6.81 -9.18
N HIS A 198 -15.48 -6.52 -8.51
CA HIS A 198 -14.82 -5.24 -8.60
C HIS A 198 -14.27 -4.97 -10.00
N ALA A 199 -13.83 -6.01 -10.70
CA ALA A 199 -13.31 -5.87 -12.06
C ALA A 199 -14.37 -5.41 -13.08
N LEU A 200 -15.68 -5.49 -12.76
CA LEU A 200 -16.75 -5.02 -13.64
C LEU A 200 -16.80 -3.49 -13.78
N VAL A 201 -16.22 -2.75 -12.83
CA VAL A 201 -16.24 -1.27 -12.84
C VAL A 201 -14.91 -0.66 -13.34
N MET A 202 -13.98 -1.51 -13.78
CA MET A 202 -12.71 -1.04 -14.35
C MET A 202 -12.98 -0.20 -15.60
N LEU A 203 -12.41 1.01 -15.63
CA LEU A 203 -12.51 2.02 -16.69
C LEU A 203 -13.92 2.61 -16.92
N GLU A 204 -14.90 2.35 -16.05
CA GLU A 204 -16.31 2.72 -16.28
C GLU A 204 -16.52 4.20 -16.63
N SER A 205 -15.70 5.09 -16.08
CA SER A 205 -15.78 6.54 -16.32
C SER A 205 -14.83 7.03 -17.42
N LYS A 206 -13.71 6.34 -17.62
CA LYS A 206 -12.65 6.78 -18.55
C LYS A 206 -12.86 6.23 -19.96
N MET A 207 -13.23 4.97 -20.06
CA MET A 207 -13.44 4.24 -21.30
C MET A 207 -14.58 3.23 -21.10
N PRO A 208 -15.86 3.68 -21.15
CA PRO A 208 -17.02 2.85 -20.84
C PRO A 208 -17.08 1.52 -21.61
N ASP A 209 -16.69 1.52 -22.89
CA ASP A 209 -16.66 0.32 -23.74
C ASP A 209 -15.37 -0.51 -23.59
N GLY A 210 -14.54 -0.20 -22.58
CA GLY A 210 -13.22 -0.78 -22.39
C GLY A 210 -13.25 -2.29 -22.18
N LEU A 211 -14.15 -2.78 -21.33
CA LEU A 211 -14.28 -4.22 -21.06
C LEU A 211 -14.78 -5.01 -22.27
N GLU A 212 -15.73 -4.45 -23.02
CA GLU A 212 -16.23 -5.04 -24.27
C GLU A 212 -15.13 -5.08 -25.34
N THR A 213 -14.30 -4.03 -25.39
CA THR A 213 -13.13 -3.98 -26.27
C THR A 213 -12.14 -5.08 -25.91
N ILE A 214 -11.79 -5.25 -24.63
CA ILE A 214 -10.90 -6.35 -24.19
C ILE A 214 -11.48 -7.72 -24.58
N ALA A 215 -12.78 -7.93 -24.41
CA ALA A 215 -13.44 -9.18 -24.80
C ALA A 215 -13.28 -9.46 -26.31
N LYS A 216 -13.54 -8.47 -27.17
CA LYS A 216 -13.35 -8.58 -28.63
C LYS A 216 -11.89 -8.83 -29.01
N LEU A 217 -10.94 -8.21 -28.33
CA LEU A 217 -9.51 -8.40 -28.63
C LEU A 217 -9.04 -9.83 -28.32
N LYS A 218 -9.60 -10.48 -27.30
CA LYS A 218 -9.28 -11.88 -26.97
C LYS A 218 -9.68 -12.86 -28.08
N GLU A 219 -10.68 -12.54 -28.89
CA GLU A 219 -11.14 -13.38 -30.01
C GLU A 219 -10.04 -13.56 -31.08
N LYS A 220 -9.01 -12.69 -31.10
CA LYS A 220 -7.84 -12.83 -31.98
C LYS A 220 -6.91 -13.99 -31.60
N GLY A 221 -7.15 -14.67 -30.48
CA GLY A 221 -6.39 -15.87 -30.07
C GLY A 221 -5.02 -15.59 -29.45
N HIS A 222 -4.75 -14.35 -29.07
CA HIS A 222 -3.52 -13.94 -28.37
C HIS A 222 -3.86 -13.32 -27.01
N PRO A 223 -2.96 -13.39 -26.01
CA PRO A 223 -3.09 -12.59 -24.79
C PRO A 223 -3.24 -11.09 -25.10
N VAL A 224 -3.97 -10.38 -24.25
CA VAL A 224 -4.12 -8.92 -24.37
C VAL A 224 -3.08 -8.24 -23.50
N ALA A 225 -2.42 -7.20 -24.02
CA ALA A 225 -1.52 -6.34 -23.26
C ALA A 225 -2.20 -5.00 -22.94
N TYR A 226 -2.14 -4.56 -21.69
CA TYR A 226 -2.58 -3.23 -21.30
C TYR A 226 -1.49 -2.22 -21.65
N VAL A 227 -1.82 -1.19 -22.44
CA VAL A 227 -0.85 -0.19 -22.91
C VAL A 227 -1.36 1.21 -22.55
N GLY A 228 -0.51 2.07 -21.99
CA GLY A 228 -0.87 3.47 -21.69
C GLY A 228 0.33 4.40 -21.69
N ASP A 229 0.12 5.71 -21.85
CA ASP A 229 1.26 6.65 -21.91
C ASP A 229 1.87 6.83 -20.51
N VAL A 230 1.02 7.05 -19.50
CA VAL A 230 1.40 7.02 -18.08
C VAL A 230 0.45 6.06 -17.37
N VAL A 231 0.97 5.06 -16.64
CA VAL A 231 0.16 3.99 -16.06
C VAL A 231 0.33 3.90 -14.55
N GLY A 232 -0.79 3.85 -13.82
CA GLY A 232 -0.82 3.44 -12.42
C GLY A 232 -0.56 4.54 -11.39
N THR A 233 -0.71 5.81 -11.77
CA THR A 233 -0.53 6.93 -10.83
C THR A 233 -1.58 6.93 -9.71
N GLY A 234 -1.25 7.62 -8.61
CA GLY A 234 -2.16 7.85 -7.49
C GLY A 234 -2.08 6.80 -6.37
N SER A 235 -3.19 6.10 -6.13
CA SER A 235 -3.38 5.23 -4.96
C SER A 235 -2.61 3.91 -5.07
N SER A 236 -2.12 3.40 -3.95
CA SER A 236 -1.51 2.06 -3.85
C SER A 236 -2.51 0.88 -3.92
N ARG A 237 -3.74 1.12 -4.36
CA ARG A 237 -4.83 0.13 -4.25
C ARG A 237 -4.55 -1.09 -5.14
N LYS A 238 -4.27 -2.24 -4.54
CA LYS A 238 -4.00 -3.50 -5.26
C LYS A 238 -5.16 -3.92 -6.18
N SER A 239 -6.38 -3.50 -5.86
CA SER A 239 -7.58 -3.71 -6.67
C SER A 239 -7.47 -3.21 -8.12
N ALA A 240 -6.64 -2.19 -8.39
CA ALA A 240 -6.36 -1.75 -9.75
C ALA A 240 -5.66 -2.84 -10.57
N ILE A 241 -4.57 -3.42 -10.03
CA ILE A 241 -3.88 -4.56 -10.64
C ILE A 241 -4.78 -5.79 -10.68
N ASN A 242 -5.48 -6.11 -9.59
CA ASN A 242 -6.40 -7.25 -9.56
C ASN A 242 -7.45 -7.16 -10.70
N SER A 243 -7.99 -5.96 -10.98
CA SER A 243 -8.98 -5.76 -12.05
C SER A 243 -8.36 -5.91 -13.44
N VAL A 244 -7.17 -5.32 -13.66
CA VAL A 244 -6.43 -5.50 -14.92
C VAL A 244 -6.16 -6.99 -15.15
N LEU A 245 -5.58 -7.68 -14.16
CA LEU A 245 -5.22 -9.10 -14.28
C LEU A 245 -6.44 -10.01 -14.34
N TRP A 246 -7.57 -9.65 -13.74
CA TRP A 246 -8.82 -10.38 -13.93
C TRP A 246 -9.21 -10.48 -15.41
N HIS A 247 -9.00 -9.38 -16.14
CA HIS A 247 -9.33 -9.28 -17.55
C HIS A 247 -8.23 -9.79 -18.47
N ILE A 248 -6.94 -9.61 -18.18
CA ILE A 248 -5.85 -9.97 -19.13
C ILE A 248 -4.92 -11.09 -18.66
N GLY A 249 -4.98 -11.47 -17.38
CA GLY A 249 -4.14 -12.50 -16.78
C GLY A 249 -4.69 -13.91 -16.99
N HIS A 250 -4.06 -14.87 -16.31
CA HIS A 250 -4.42 -16.30 -16.33
C HIS A 250 -4.88 -16.80 -14.95
N GLU A 251 -5.68 -17.86 -14.95
CA GLU A 251 -6.14 -18.52 -13.73
C GLU A 251 -4.97 -19.09 -12.93
N ILE A 252 -5.02 -18.95 -11.61
CA ILE A 252 -4.08 -19.61 -10.71
C ILE A 252 -4.69 -20.96 -10.32
N PRO A 253 -4.05 -22.11 -10.63
CA PRO A 253 -4.62 -23.41 -10.28
C PRO A 253 -4.95 -23.52 -8.80
N PHE A 254 -6.17 -23.98 -8.49
CA PHE A 254 -6.67 -24.24 -7.13
C PHE A 254 -6.86 -23.00 -6.24
N VAL A 255 -6.65 -21.78 -6.77
CA VAL A 255 -6.88 -20.52 -6.04
C VAL A 255 -8.10 -19.82 -6.66
N PRO A 256 -9.27 -19.81 -5.99
CA PRO A 256 -10.47 -19.24 -6.56
C PRO A 256 -10.39 -17.71 -6.71
N ASN A 257 -10.92 -17.21 -7.81
CA ASN A 257 -11.25 -15.79 -8.02
C ASN A 257 -10.04 -14.82 -7.95
N LYS A 258 -8.83 -15.32 -8.25
CA LYS A 258 -7.61 -14.52 -8.39
C LYS A 258 -6.86 -14.95 -9.64
N LYS A 259 -6.25 -14.00 -10.33
CA LYS A 259 -5.44 -14.22 -11.54
C LYS A 259 -4.05 -13.65 -11.38
N ALA A 260 -3.11 -14.22 -12.13
CA ALA A 260 -1.71 -13.79 -12.18
C ALA A 260 -1.27 -13.55 -13.64
N GLY A 261 -0.03 -13.11 -13.83
CA GLY A 261 0.54 -12.89 -15.16
C GLY A 261 0.03 -11.61 -15.83
N GLY A 262 0.05 -11.59 -17.17
CA GLY A 262 -0.36 -10.44 -17.96
C GLY A 262 0.81 -9.53 -18.35
N TYR A 263 0.56 -8.65 -19.32
CA TYR A 263 1.57 -7.77 -19.92
C TYR A 263 1.10 -6.32 -19.81
N ILE A 264 1.94 -5.45 -19.26
CA ILE A 264 1.62 -4.04 -19.02
C ILE A 264 2.75 -3.20 -19.61
N LEU A 265 2.43 -2.35 -20.59
CA LEU A 265 3.40 -1.48 -21.28
C LEU A 265 3.05 -0.02 -21.05
N GLY A 266 4.05 0.83 -20.83
CA GLY A 266 3.84 2.27 -20.87
C GLY A 266 5.11 3.10 -20.99
N ASN A 267 4.99 4.35 -21.41
CA ASN A 267 6.15 5.26 -21.46
C ASN A 267 6.68 5.49 -20.04
N LYS A 268 5.76 5.61 -19.08
CA LYS A 268 6.03 5.65 -17.65
C LYS A 268 5.03 4.81 -16.86
N ILE A 269 5.53 4.04 -15.92
CA ILE A 269 4.73 3.25 -14.97
C ILE A 269 5.06 3.76 -13.57
N ALA A 270 4.03 4.09 -12.78
CA ALA A 270 4.25 4.56 -11.42
C ALA A 270 4.87 3.43 -10.56
N PRO A 271 5.85 3.72 -9.69
CA PRO A 271 6.64 2.69 -9.01
C PRO A 271 5.83 1.70 -8.18
N ILE A 272 4.83 2.20 -7.43
CA ILE A 272 3.96 1.34 -6.61
C ILE A 272 3.16 0.38 -7.49
N PHE A 273 2.68 0.85 -8.65
CA PHE A 273 1.93 0.03 -9.59
C PHE A 273 2.82 -0.99 -10.28
N PHE A 274 4.04 -0.60 -10.65
CA PHE A 274 5.08 -1.49 -11.17
C PHE A 274 5.35 -2.65 -10.21
N ASN A 275 5.67 -2.33 -8.95
CA ASN A 275 5.93 -3.32 -7.90
C ASN A 275 4.72 -4.23 -7.67
N THR A 276 3.51 -3.67 -7.66
CA THR A 276 2.29 -4.48 -7.46
C THR A 276 2.05 -5.44 -8.64
N ALA A 277 2.42 -5.04 -9.86
CA ALA A 277 2.29 -5.86 -11.07
C ALA A 277 3.29 -7.05 -11.04
N GLU A 278 4.58 -6.78 -10.79
CA GLU A 278 5.61 -7.83 -10.71
C GLU A 278 5.38 -8.78 -9.51
N ASP A 279 4.91 -8.26 -8.36
CA ASP A 279 4.53 -9.09 -7.21
C ASP A 279 3.39 -10.05 -7.54
N SER A 280 2.54 -9.69 -8.50
CA SER A 280 1.41 -10.49 -8.99
C SER A 280 1.77 -11.37 -10.20
N GLY A 281 3.06 -11.44 -10.57
CA GLY A 281 3.56 -12.26 -11.68
C GLY A 281 3.35 -11.67 -13.07
N ALA A 282 2.89 -10.43 -13.18
CA ALA A 282 2.80 -9.72 -14.46
C ALA A 282 4.19 -9.29 -14.95
N LEU A 283 4.30 -9.00 -16.25
CA LEU A 283 5.49 -8.39 -16.84
C LEU A 283 5.22 -6.91 -17.19
N PRO A 284 5.52 -5.98 -16.26
CA PRO A 284 5.52 -4.54 -16.56
C PRO A 284 6.79 -4.14 -17.33
N ILE A 285 6.63 -3.34 -18.38
CA ILE A 285 7.75 -2.84 -19.21
C ILE A 285 7.57 -1.35 -19.47
N GLU A 286 8.57 -0.56 -19.07
CA GLU A 286 8.68 0.83 -19.53
C GLU A 286 9.31 0.88 -20.93
N CYS A 287 8.56 1.37 -21.92
CA CYS A 287 9.01 1.48 -23.31
C CYS A 287 8.22 2.57 -24.05
N ASP A 288 8.73 3.03 -25.21
CA ASP A 288 7.95 3.93 -26.07
C ASP A 288 6.71 3.20 -26.62
N VAL A 289 5.53 3.74 -26.35
CA VAL A 289 4.21 3.20 -26.75
C VAL A 289 3.48 4.11 -27.75
N SER A 290 4.16 5.08 -28.35
CA SER A 290 3.59 6.02 -29.34
C SER A 290 3.14 5.34 -30.64
N LYS A 291 3.81 4.25 -31.03
CA LYS A 291 3.50 3.45 -32.21
C LYS A 291 2.56 2.26 -31.95
N MET A 292 1.88 2.23 -30.80
CA MET A 292 0.99 1.12 -30.40
C MET A 292 -0.46 1.58 -30.28
N ASN A 293 -1.34 0.99 -31.07
CA ASN A 293 -2.77 1.29 -31.09
C ASN A 293 -3.62 0.08 -30.68
N THR A 294 -4.80 0.34 -30.14
CA THR A 294 -5.77 -0.72 -29.80
C THR A 294 -6.06 -1.60 -31.02
N GLY A 295 -5.87 -2.90 -30.87
CA GLY A 295 -6.06 -3.88 -31.94
C GLY A 295 -4.78 -4.31 -32.65
N ASP A 296 -3.66 -3.60 -32.48
CA ASP A 296 -2.38 -4.00 -33.04
C ASP A 296 -1.93 -5.35 -32.47
N VAL A 297 -1.33 -6.18 -33.32
CA VAL A 297 -0.69 -7.43 -32.90
C VAL A 297 0.81 -7.21 -32.91
N ILE A 298 1.42 -7.28 -31.73
CA ILE A 298 2.84 -7.02 -31.54
C ILE A 298 3.52 -8.28 -30.99
N THR A 299 4.83 -8.37 -31.18
CA THR A 299 5.66 -9.40 -30.55
C THR A 299 6.68 -8.75 -29.64
N ILE A 300 6.65 -9.12 -28.36
CA ILE A 300 7.62 -8.71 -27.34
C ILE A 300 8.72 -9.77 -27.32
N TYR A 301 9.97 -9.34 -27.40
CA TYR A 301 11.15 -10.20 -27.24
C TYR A 301 11.87 -9.84 -25.93
N PRO A 302 11.49 -10.45 -24.78
CA PRO A 302 11.95 -10.02 -23.45
C PRO A 302 13.48 -10.04 -23.31
N TYR A 303 14.13 -11.06 -23.86
CA TYR A 303 15.59 -11.23 -23.77
C TYR A 303 16.37 -10.35 -24.76
N LYS A 304 15.72 -9.85 -25.83
CA LYS A 304 16.35 -8.93 -26.80
C LYS A 304 16.12 -7.47 -26.44
N GLY A 305 15.09 -7.17 -25.65
CA GLY A 305 14.69 -5.79 -25.36
C GLY A 305 14.02 -5.10 -26.56
N GLU A 306 13.28 -5.84 -27.39
CA GLU A 306 12.68 -5.33 -28.62
C GLU A 306 11.18 -5.65 -28.69
N ILE A 307 10.42 -4.72 -29.28
CA ILE A 307 9.01 -4.92 -29.64
C ILE A 307 8.86 -4.68 -31.13
N THR A 308 8.25 -5.64 -31.83
CA THR A 308 7.99 -5.56 -33.28
C THR A 308 6.50 -5.64 -33.61
N VAL A 309 6.12 -5.07 -34.76
CA VAL A 309 4.77 -5.27 -35.33
C VAL A 309 4.71 -6.62 -36.02
N ARG A 310 3.62 -7.37 -35.81
CA ARG A 310 3.27 -8.52 -36.62
C ARG A 310 2.27 -8.09 -37.69
N ALA A 311 2.75 -7.47 -38.76
CA ALA A 311 1.98 -7.38 -39.99
C ALA A 311 2.05 -8.74 -40.70
N ASN A 312 1.02 -9.10 -41.46
CA ASN A 312 0.92 -10.35 -42.23
C ASN A 312 1.97 -10.50 -43.37
N SER A 313 3.26 -10.26 -43.13
CA SER A 313 4.34 -10.52 -44.11
C SER A 313 5.73 -10.49 -43.48
N ASP A 314 6.69 -11.11 -44.16
CA ASP A 314 8.07 -11.46 -43.76
C ASP A 314 9.04 -10.32 -43.36
N SER A 315 8.56 -9.17 -42.83
CA SER A 315 9.43 -8.16 -42.22
C SER A 315 8.87 -7.63 -40.91
N SER A 316 9.60 -7.85 -39.81
CA SER A 316 9.27 -7.32 -38.48
C SER A 316 9.98 -5.98 -38.25
N GLU A 317 9.26 -4.87 -38.39
CA GLU A 317 9.76 -3.54 -37.98
C GLU A 317 9.85 -3.48 -36.44
N VAL A 318 11.00 -3.06 -35.90
CA VAL A 318 11.15 -2.72 -34.48
C VAL A 318 10.49 -1.37 -34.23
N ILE A 319 9.44 -1.37 -33.41
CA ILE A 319 8.68 -0.16 -33.07
C ILE A 319 9.05 0.41 -31.71
N SER A 320 9.67 -0.39 -30.83
CA SER A 320 10.13 0.06 -29.51
C SER A 320 11.28 -0.81 -29.03
N THR A 321 12.14 -0.23 -28.21
CA THR A 321 13.22 -0.95 -27.52
C THR A 321 13.15 -0.65 -26.03
N PHE A 322 13.59 -1.58 -25.20
CA PHE A 322 13.52 -1.47 -23.75
C PHE A 322 14.66 -2.23 -23.08
N THR A 323 14.90 -1.90 -21.81
CA THR A 323 15.74 -2.68 -20.91
C THR A 323 14.88 -3.11 -19.74
N LEU A 324 14.88 -4.40 -19.45
CA LEU A 324 14.18 -4.94 -18.30
C LEU A 324 14.86 -4.50 -17.02
N LYS A 325 14.05 -4.06 -16.05
CA LYS A 325 14.47 -3.75 -14.69
C LYS A 325 13.40 -4.28 -13.74
N PRO A 326 13.76 -4.85 -12.58
CA PRO A 326 15.12 -5.24 -12.19
C PRO A 326 15.67 -6.40 -13.06
N ASP A 327 16.97 -6.71 -12.91
CA ASP A 327 17.61 -7.85 -13.60
C ASP A 327 16.90 -9.18 -13.32
N THR A 328 16.22 -9.29 -12.18
CA THR A 328 15.51 -10.47 -11.69
C THR A 328 14.11 -10.66 -12.30
N ILE A 329 13.56 -9.68 -13.03
CA ILE A 329 12.15 -9.70 -13.47
C ILE A 329 11.75 -10.98 -14.25
N ILE A 330 12.68 -11.58 -15.00
CA ILE A 330 12.42 -12.83 -15.74
C ILE A 330 12.21 -14.01 -14.79
N ASP A 331 13.00 -14.10 -13.72
CA ASP A 331 12.85 -15.12 -12.69
C ASP A 331 11.58 -14.88 -11.87
N GLU A 332 11.21 -13.61 -11.65
CA GLU A 332 9.99 -13.25 -10.93
C GLU A 332 8.75 -13.71 -11.70
N VAL A 333 8.67 -13.40 -13.01
CA VAL A 333 7.59 -13.88 -13.88
C VAL A 333 7.56 -15.41 -13.91
N ARG A 334 8.71 -16.08 -14.00
CA ARG A 334 8.79 -17.55 -13.97
C ARG A 334 8.25 -18.14 -12.68
N ALA A 335 8.59 -17.55 -11.53
CA ALA A 335 8.13 -17.98 -10.22
C ALA A 335 6.62 -17.74 -10.01
N GLY A 336 5.98 -16.93 -10.87
CA GLY A 336 4.59 -16.49 -10.70
C GLY A 336 4.44 -15.22 -9.85
N GLY A 337 5.53 -14.47 -9.69
CA GLY A 337 5.60 -13.21 -8.95
C GLY A 337 6.92 -13.07 -8.20
N ARG A 338 7.29 -11.83 -7.89
CA ARG A 338 8.48 -11.53 -7.09
C ARG A 338 8.41 -12.12 -5.68
N ILE A 339 7.25 -12.04 -5.01
CA ILE A 339 7.07 -12.61 -3.67
C ILE A 339 7.32 -14.13 -3.63
N PRO A 340 6.68 -14.95 -4.50
CA PRO A 340 7.03 -16.37 -4.62
C PRO A 340 8.50 -16.64 -4.90
N LEU A 341 9.15 -15.84 -5.77
CA LEU A 341 10.58 -16.00 -6.06
C LEU A 341 11.43 -15.82 -4.80
N LEU A 342 11.19 -14.76 -4.03
CA LEU A 342 11.97 -14.45 -2.83
C LEU A 342 11.86 -15.56 -1.79
N ILE A 343 10.63 -16.01 -1.51
CA ILE A 343 10.38 -17.08 -0.54
C ILE A 343 11.03 -18.39 -1.00
N GLY A 344 10.83 -18.79 -2.25
CA GLY A 344 11.38 -20.03 -2.77
C GLY A 344 12.91 -20.00 -2.87
N ARG A 345 13.50 -18.87 -3.28
CA ARG A 345 14.96 -18.69 -3.33
C ARG A 345 15.56 -18.77 -1.93
N ALA A 346 14.95 -18.11 -0.94
CA ALA A 346 15.40 -18.18 0.46
C ALA A 346 15.30 -19.61 1.01
N LEU A 347 14.24 -20.35 0.68
CA LEU A 347 14.11 -21.77 1.02
C LEU A 347 15.24 -22.60 0.41
N THR A 348 15.52 -22.44 -0.87
CA THR A 348 16.65 -23.12 -1.54
C THR A 348 17.99 -22.75 -0.90
N ASP A 349 18.28 -21.46 -0.68
CA ASP A 349 19.55 -21.02 -0.11
C ASP A 349 19.74 -21.53 1.33
N LYS A 350 18.69 -21.47 2.18
CA LYS A 350 18.69 -22.03 3.54
C LYS A 350 18.95 -23.54 3.52
N THR A 351 18.32 -24.27 2.60
CA THR A 351 18.51 -25.71 2.44
C THR A 351 19.94 -26.05 2.05
N ARG A 352 20.48 -25.35 1.04
CA ARG A 352 21.85 -25.56 0.57
C ARG A 352 22.88 -25.24 1.64
N GLN A 353 22.67 -24.15 2.40
CA GLN A 353 23.51 -23.81 3.55
C GLN A 353 23.51 -24.92 4.61
N ALA A 354 22.34 -25.44 4.97
CA ALA A 354 22.21 -26.53 5.94
C ALA A 354 22.92 -27.83 5.48
N LEU A 355 23.01 -28.05 4.17
CA LEU A 355 23.73 -29.17 3.57
C LEU A 355 25.22 -28.90 3.31
N GLY A 356 25.73 -27.69 3.61
CA GLY A 356 27.11 -27.30 3.30
C GLY A 356 27.40 -27.17 1.80
N LEU A 357 26.36 -26.95 0.98
CA LEU A 357 26.47 -26.75 -0.47
C LEU A 357 26.75 -25.28 -0.80
N PRO A 358 27.43 -24.99 -1.93
CA PRO A 358 27.59 -23.62 -2.40
C PRO A 358 26.23 -23.00 -2.77
N VAL A 359 26.16 -21.68 -2.75
CA VAL A 359 24.98 -20.90 -3.18
C VAL A 359 24.52 -21.33 -4.58
N SER A 360 23.21 -21.39 -4.81
CA SER A 360 22.65 -21.82 -6.10
C SER A 360 22.93 -20.80 -7.21
N GLU A 361 23.38 -21.29 -8.37
CA GLU A 361 23.56 -20.54 -9.62
C GLU A 361 22.30 -20.55 -10.51
N VAL A 362 21.22 -21.20 -10.08
CA VAL A 362 19.97 -21.34 -10.85
C VAL A 362 19.24 -20.00 -11.01
N PHE A 363 19.35 -19.11 -10.03
CA PHE A 363 18.66 -17.85 -9.98
C PHE A 363 19.56 -16.71 -10.47
N THR A 364 19.00 -15.82 -11.28
CA THR A 364 19.59 -14.51 -11.51
C THR A 364 19.72 -13.78 -10.17
N ARG A 365 20.92 -13.28 -9.90
CA ARG A 365 21.19 -12.47 -8.71
C ARG A 365 21.43 -11.02 -9.13
N PRO A 366 20.97 -10.05 -8.32
CA PRO A 366 21.21 -8.64 -8.58
C PRO A 366 22.71 -8.37 -8.75
N SER A 367 23.05 -7.56 -9.74
CA SER A 367 24.40 -7.04 -9.88
C SER A 367 24.68 -5.98 -8.81
N MET A 368 25.89 -5.97 -8.26
CA MET A 368 26.31 -4.87 -7.39
C MET A 368 26.59 -3.64 -8.26
N PRO A 369 26.02 -2.47 -7.95
CA PRO A 369 26.37 -1.26 -8.67
C PRO A 369 27.85 -0.89 -8.46
N GLU A 370 28.41 -0.15 -9.41
CA GLU A 370 29.80 0.30 -9.36
C GLU A 370 30.02 1.24 -8.16
N ASP A 371 31.14 1.08 -7.47
CA ASP A 371 31.51 1.96 -6.36
C ASP A 371 32.07 3.27 -6.91
N THR A 372 31.31 4.36 -6.77
CA THR A 372 31.70 5.70 -7.22
C THR A 372 32.70 6.38 -6.28
N GLY A 373 33.03 5.76 -5.13
CA GLY A 373 33.87 6.35 -4.08
C GLY A 373 33.21 7.53 -3.34
N LYS A 374 31.94 7.83 -3.63
CA LYS A 374 31.13 8.86 -2.97
C LYS A 374 30.47 8.32 -1.70
N GLY A 375 30.20 9.21 -0.75
CA GLY A 375 29.44 8.90 0.47
C GLY A 375 27.96 8.61 0.18
N PHE A 376 27.22 8.32 1.25
CA PHE A 376 25.81 7.96 1.19
C PHE A 376 24.89 9.12 1.54
N THR A 377 23.75 9.19 0.84
CA THR A 377 22.66 10.09 1.22
C THR A 377 21.99 9.63 2.52
N LEU A 378 21.11 10.45 3.11
CA LEU A 378 20.42 10.10 4.35
C LEU A 378 19.53 8.86 4.15
N ALA A 379 18.77 8.83 3.05
CA ALA A 379 17.94 7.68 2.69
C ALA A 379 18.77 6.39 2.53
N GLN A 380 19.92 6.50 1.86
CA GLN A 380 20.83 5.36 1.66
C GLN A 380 21.39 4.83 2.98
N LYS A 381 21.69 5.70 3.95
CA LYS A 381 22.12 5.30 5.30
C LYS A 381 20.99 4.65 6.10
N MET A 382 19.78 5.20 6.06
CA MET A 382 18.61 4.61 6.76
C MET A 382 18.31 3.20 6.24
N VAL A 383 18.30 3.01 4.92
CA VAL A 383 18.13 1.69 4.30
C VAL A 383 19.33 0.79 4.62
N GLY A 384 20.55 1.33 4.57
CA GLY A 384 21.78 0.65 4.99
C GLY A 384 21.66 0.05 6.38
N LYS A 385 21.32 0.86 7.38
CA LYS A 385 21.16 0.42 8.76
C LYS A 385 20.13 -0.70 8.89
N ALA A 386 19.00 -0.59 8.19
CA ALA A 386 17.97 -1.61 8.18
C ALA A 386 18.40 -2.93 7.51
N CYS A 387 19.47 -2.90 6.71
CA CYS A 387 20.11 -4.06 6.10
C CYS A 387 21.39 -4.52 6.83
N GLY A 388 21.79 -3.86 7.93
CA GLY A 388 23.06 -4.11 8.62
C GLY A 388 24.31 -3.62 7.87
N LEU A 389 24.15 -2.62 6.99
CA LEU A 389 25.19 -2.02 6.15
C LEU A 389 25.40 -0.53 6.50
N PRO A 390 26.54 0.09 6.15
CA PRO A 390 26.73 1.54 6.32
C PRO A 390 25.84 2.39 5.39
N GLY A 391 25.43 1.82 4.24
CA GLY A 391 24.56 2.46 3.26
C GLY A 391 24.27 1.51 2.09
N VAL A 392 23.22 1.79 1.32
CA VAL A 392 22.86 1.03 0.10
C VAL A 392 22.89 1.95 -1.11
N ARG A 393 23.66 1.60 -2.15
CA ARG A 393 23.76 2.43 -3.37
C ARG A 393 22.54 2.22 -4.29
N PRO A 394 22.14 3.24 -5.08
CA PRO A 394 21.06 3.10 -6.05
C PRO A 394 21.27 1.92 -7.00
N GLY A 395 20.19 1.21 -7.33
CA GLY A 395 20.21 -0.01 -8.14
C GLY A 395 20.57 -1.29 -7.37
N THR A 396 21.05 -1.18 -6.12
CA THR A 396 21.28 -2.36 -5.27
C THR A 396 19.95 -2.94 -4.81
N SER A 397 19.73 -4.23 -5.05
CA SER A 397 18.62 -4.96 -4.45
C SER A 397 18.94 -5.28 -2.99
N CYS A 398 18.01 -5.02 -2.09
CA CYS A 398 18.18 -5.21 -0.65
C CYS A 398 16.85 -5.57 0.03
N GLU A 399 16.94 -6.03 1.29
CA GLU A 399 15.80 -6.49 2.09
C GLU A 399 15.79 -5.78 3.46
N PRO A 400 15.54 -4.46 3.52
CA PRO A 400 15.54 -3.72 4.78
C PRO A 400 14.52 -4.28 5.78
N ILE A 401 14.89 -4.26 7.07
CA ILE A 401 13.97 -4.54 8.18
C ILE A 401 12.85 -3.49 8.22
N MET A 402 11.62 -3.97 8.29
CA MET A 402 10.41 -3.16 8.40
C MET A 402 10.08 -2.93 9.88
N THR A 403 10.42 -1.75 10.38
CA THR A 403 10.18 -1.36 11.77
C THR A 403 8.72 -0.98 12.02
N THR A 404 8.06 -0.37 11.04
CA THR A 404 6.66 0.06 11.14
C THR A 404 5.92 -0.23 9.82
N VAL A 405 4.77 -0.90 9.91
CA VAL A 405 3.91 -1.24 8.77
C VAL A 405 2.50 -0.68 9.00
N GLY A 406 2.02 0.16 8.10
CA GLY A 406 0.68 0.76 8.16
C GLY A 406 -0.37 0.05 7.30
N SER A 407 -1.60 -0.06 7.80
CA SER A 407 -2.78 -0.57 7.08
C SER A 407 -4.02 0.29 7.40
N GLN A 408 -4.86 0.51 6.39
CA GLN A 408 -6.10 1.29 6.49
C GLN A 408 -7.30 0.49 5.97
N ASP A 409 -8.52 0.92 6.22
CA ASP A 409 -9.76 0.16 6.10
C ASP A 409 -10.28 -0.09 4.67
N THR A 410 -9.73 0.54 3.64
CA THR A 410 -10.09 0.29 2.22
C THR A 410 -9.08 -0.55 1.46
N THR A 411 -7.87 -0.74 2.00
CA THR A 411 -6.85 -1.68 1.52
C THR A 411 -6.67 -2.86 2.47
N GLY A 412 -6.99 -2.69 3.75
CA GLY A 412 -6.89 -3.67 4.84
C GLY A 412 -7.60 -4.98 4.56
N PRO A 413 -8.85 -4.99 4.02
CA PRO A 413 -9.49 -6.23 3.59
C PRO A 413 -8.70 -7.02 2.54
N MET A 414 -8.07 -6.34 1.56
CA MET A 414 -7.19 -7.01 0.61
C MET A 414 -5.89 -7.47 1.28
N THR A 415 -5.30 -6.65 2.15
CA THR A 415 -4.08 -7.03 2.90
C THR A 415 -4.32 -8.25 3.79
N ARG A 416 -5.50 -8.35 4.44
CA ARG A 416 -5.95 -9.55 5.16
C ARG A 416 -5.97 -10.78 4.26
N ASP A 417 -6.53 -10.66 3.06
CA ASP A 417 -6.65 -11.79 2.14
C ASP A 417 -5.28 -12.23 1.60
N GLU A 418 -4.37 -11.29 1.32
CA GLU A 418 -2.97 -11.60 0.97
C GLU A 418 -2.20 -12.23 2.15
N LEU A 419 -2.43 -11.78 3.39
CA LEU A 419 -1.85 -12.40 4.61
C LEU A 419 -2.35 -13.83 4.82
N LYS A 420 -3.63 -14.11 4.52
CA LYS A 420 -4.18 -15.46 4.57
C LYS A 420 -3.49 -16.37 3.55
N GLU A 421 -3.33 -15.93 2.31
CA GLU A 421 -2.65 -16.70 1.26
C GLU A 421 -1.16 -16.93 1.57
N LEU A 422 -0.48 -15.95 2.17
CA LEU A 422 0.90 -16.06 2.68
C LEU A 422 1.04 -16.93 3.93
N ALA A 423 -0.06 -17.54 4.40
CA ALA A 423 -0.08 -18.37 5.60
C ALA A 423 0.41 -17.66 6.87
N CYS A 424 0.20 -16.34 6.98
CA CYS A 424 0.64 -15.55 8.12
C CYS A 424 -0.26 -15.75 9.34
N LEU A 425 0.32 -16.32 10.40
CA LEU A 425 -0.30 -16.50 11.72
C LEU A 425 0.20 -15.50 12.78
N GLY A 426 1.25 -14.73 12.47
CA GLY A 426 1.80 -13.69 13.33
C GLY A 426 2.67 -12.72 12.52
N PHE A 427 2.77 -11.48 12.98
CA PHE A 427 3.63 -10.47 12.36
C PHE A 427 5.04 -10.52 12.93
N ASN A 428 6.03 -10.50 12.03
CA ASN A 428 7.45 -10.35 12.39
C ASN A 428 7.93 -8.90 12.29
N ALA A 429 7.19 -8.02 11.59
CA ALA A 429 7.45 -6.58 11.67
C ALA A 429 7.25 -6.08 13.11
N ASP A 430 8.11 -5.15 13.55
CA ASP A 430 8.11 -4.72 14.96
C ASP A 430 6.84 -3.96 15.37
N LEU A 431 6.15 -3.30 14.43
CA LEU A 431 4.83 -2.73 14.65
C LEU A 431 4.02 -2.78 13.36
N THR A 432 2.85 -3.39 13.43
CA THR A 432 1.84 -3.36 12.35
C THR A 432 0.59 -2.66 12.86
N LEU A 433 0.16 -1.58 12.21
CA LEU A 433 -0.99 -0.77 12.60
C LEU A 433 -2.15 -0.93 11.60
N GLN A 434 -3.37 -1.14 12.08
CA GLN A 434 -4.61 -1.07 11.30
C GLN A 434 -5.49 0.10 11.77
N THR A 435 -6.04 0.88 10.83
CA THR A 435 -6.94 2.01 11.16
C THR A 435 -8.28 1.95 10.42
N PHE A 436 -9.23 2.79 10.84
CA PHE A 436 -10.60 2.85 10.29
C PHE A 436 -10.99 4.29 9.98
N CYS A 437 -10.32 4.88 8.99
CA CYS A 437 -10.42 6.31 8.70
C CYS A 437 -11.13 6.65 7.39
N HIS A 438 -11.22 5.72 6.45
CA HIS A 438 -11.81 5.97 5.13
C HIS A 438 -13.28 5.59 5.05
N THR A 439 -13.76 4.74 5.96
CA THR A 439 -15.11 4.15 5.93
C THR A 439 -15.94 4.43 7.19
N ALA A 440 -15.39 5.12 8.19
CA ALA A 440 -16.06 5.32 9.48
C ALA A 440 -17.25 6.31 9.44
N ALA A 441 -17.25 7.28 8.52
CA ALA A 441 -18.24 8.35 8.54
C ALA A 441 -19.63 7.92 8.09
N TYR A 442 -19.71 7.13 7.01
CA TYR A 442 -20.99 6.66 6.44
C TYR A 442 -20.90 5.16 6.06
N PRO A 443 -20.71 4.27 7.04
CA PRO A 443 -20.39 2.88 6.77
C PRO A 443 -21.54 2.15 6.07
N LYS A 444 -21.22 1.44 4.98
CA LYS A 444 -22.13 0.45 4.37
C LYS A 444 -22.15 -0.83 5.21
N PRO A 445 -23.12 -1.75 5.03
CA PRO A 445 -23.16 -3.00 5.80
C PRO A 445 -21.86 -3.83 5.77
N VAL A 446 -21.16 -3.83 4.63
CA VAL A 446 -19.84 -4.48 4.47
C VAL A 446 -18.71 -3.75 5.20
N ASP A 447 -18.79 -2.44 5.35
CA ASP A 447 -17.84 -1.66 6.15
C ASP A 447 -18.03 -1.99 7.64
N ILE A 448 -19.29 -2.11 8.10
CA ILE A 448 -19.61 -2.52 9.48
C ILE A 448 -19.05 -3.91 9.79
N ALA A 449 -19.17 -4.86 8.85
CA ALA A 449 -18.54 -6.18 9.00
C ALA A 449 -17.01 -6.05 9.08
N THR A 450 -16.40 -5.21 8.25
CA THR A 450 -14.96 -4.92 8.28
C THR A 450 -14.54 -4.32 9.63
N HIS A 451 -15.32 -3.39 10.19
CA HIS A 451 -15.05 -2.76 11.49
C HIS A 451 -15.12 -3.74 12.65
N LYS A 452 -15.87 -4.84 12.49
CA LYS A 452 -15.98 -5.91 13.47
C LYS A 452 -14.85 -6.93 13.35
N ASP A 453 -14.56 -7.39 12.14
CA ASP A 453 -13.71 -8.57 11.94
C ASP A 453 -12.22 -8.24 11.76
N LEU A 454 -11.91 -7.07 11.17
CA LEU A 454 -10.53 -6.69 10.86
C LEU A 454 -9.66 -6.37 12.10
N PRO A 455 -10.17 -5.75 13.18
CA PRO A 455 -9.38 -5.53 14.40
C PRO A 455 -8.81 -6.82 14.99
N ASP A 456 -9.67 -7.82 15.17
CA ASP A 456 -9.29 -9.12 15.74
C ASP A 456 -8.31 -9.87 14.84
N PHE A 457 -8.47 -9.77 13.51
CA PHE A 457 -7.51 -10.37 12.57
C PHE A 457 -6.09 -9.82 12.74
N PHE A 458 -5.93 -8.51 12.94
CA PHE A 458 -4.64 -7.87 13.15
C PHE A 458 -4.11 -8.12 14.56
N SER A 459 -4.94 -8.00 15.60
CA SER A 459 -4.48 -8.13 16.99
C SER A 459 -4.09 -9.55 17.36
N THR A 460 -4.79 -10.57 16.85
CA THR A 460 -4.39 -11.99 17.02
C THR A 460 -3.04 -12.32 16.38
N ARG A 461 -2.51 -11.45 15.53
CA ARG A 461 -1.18 -11.54 14.89
C ARG A 461 -0.14 -10.63 15.53
N GLY A 462 -0.45 -9.97 16.65
CA GLY A 462 0.44 -9.02 17.32
C GLY A 462 0.41 -7.60 16.73
N GLY A 463 -0.59 -7.27 15.91
CA GLY A 463 -0.81 -5.93 15.39
C GLY A 463 -1.64 -5.04 16.32
N VAL A 464 -1.52 -3.73 16.14
CA VAL A 464 -2.34 -2.72 16.84
C VAL A 464 -3.49 -2.32 15.92
N ALA A 465 -4.73 -2.36 16.43
CA ALA A 465 -5.90 -1.90 15.71
C ALA A 465 -6.52 -0.67 16.38
N LEU A 466 -6.70 0.41 15.62
CA LEU A 466 -7.47 1.57 16.05
C LEU A 466 -8.98 1.30 15.91
N ARG A 467 -9.80 2.28 16.30
CA ARG A 467 -11.26 2.18 16.29
C ARG A 467 -11.87 3.13 15.24
N PRO A 468 -13.03 2.80 14.65
CA PRO A 468 -13.78 3.77 13.85
C PRO A 468 -14.03 5.08 14.63
N GLY A 469 -13.67 6.21 14.02
CA GLY A 469 -13.75 7.54 14.65
C GLY A 469 -12.50 7.99 15.41
N ASP A 470 -11.45 7.17 15.53
CA ASP A 470 -10.16 7.63 16.06
C ASP A 470 -9.49 8.65 15.11
N GLY A 471 -9.68 8.48 13.80
CA GLY A 471 -9.18 9.38 12.77
C GLY A 471 -8.13 8.77 11.85
N ILE A 472 -7.46 9.64 11.10
CA ILE A 472 -6.63 9.35 9.93
C ILE A 472 -5.40 8.51 10.29
N ILE A 473 -5.11 7.50 9.47
CA ILE A 473 -3.97 6.58 9.62
C ILE A 473 -2.66 7.31 9.97
N HIS A 474 -2.25 8.27 9.16
CA HIS A 474 -0.92 8.87 9.27
C HIS A 474 -0.77 9.75 10.51
N SER A 475 -1.84 10.40 10.96
CA SER A 475 -1.85 11.20 12.19
C SER A 475 -1.66 10.36 13.47
N TRP A 476 -1.94 9.05 13.39
CA TRP A 476 -1.69 8.07 14.44
C TRP A 476 -0.38 7.31 14.22
N MET A 477 -0.15 6.81 13.01
CA MET A 477 1.04 6.04 12.65
C MET A 477 2.32 6.85 12.85
N ASN A 478 2.32 8.14 12.48
CA ASN A 478 3.48 9.00 12.66
C ASN A 478 3.87 9.14 14.14
N ARG A 479 2.89 9.04 15.06
CA ARG A 479 3.10 9.01 16.50
C ARG A 479 3.60 7.66 17.04
N MET A 480 3.81 6.67 16.17
CA MET A 480 4.33 5.34 16.50
C MET A 480 5.70 5.05 15.88
N LEU A 481 6.27 6.02 15.15
CA LEU A 481 7.54 5.85 14.45
C LEU A 481 8.74 5.90 15.41
N LEU A 482 9.84 5.29 14.96
CA LEU A 482 11.15 5.47 15.55
C LEU A 482 12.05 6.22 14.56
N PRO A 483 12.82 7.22 14.99
CA PRO A 483 13.71 7.97 14.11
C PRO A 483 14.70 7.07 13.36
N ASP A 484 15.03 7.45 12.13
CA ASP A 484 15.97 6.76 11.22
C ASP A 484 15.69 5.27 10.97
N THR A 485 14.42 4.86 11.09
CA THR A 485 14.00 3.50 10.75
C THR A 485 13.25 3.45 9.43
N VAL A 486 13.16 2.25 8.86
CA VAL A 486 12.49 1.99 7.58
C VAL A 486 11.13 1.35 7.83
N GLY A 487 10.13 1.69 7.01
CA GLY A 487 8.85 1.00 7.01
C GLY A 487 8.09 1.09 5.70
N THR A 488 6.85 0.63 5.73
CA THR A 488 5.94 0.63 4.58
C THR A 488 4.49 0.79 5.03
N GLY A 489 3.56 0.89 4.08
CA GLY A 489 2.14 0.85 4.38
C GLY A 489 1.27 0.66 3.15
N GLY A 490 0.09 0.09 3.37
CA GLY A 490 -0.97 -0.13 2.38
C GLY A 490 -1.70 1.15 1.99
N ASP A 491 -0.99 2.28 1.95
CA ASP A 491 -1.49 3.59 1.61
C ASP A 491 -0.35 4.43 1.00
N SER A 492 -0.59 5.06 -0.15
CA SER A 492 0.43 5.81 -0.89
C SER A 492 0.98 7.03 -0.14
N HIS A 493 0.28 7.51 0.89
CA HIS A 493 0.69 8.63 1.74
C HIS A 493 1.39 8.17 3.03
N THR A 494 1.76 6.89 3.10
CA THR A 494 2.68 6.39 4.12
C THR A 494 4.07 6.98 3.87
N ARG A 495 4.30 8.21 4.32
CA ARG A 495 5.50 9.03 4.07
C ARG A 495 6.07 9.53 5.38
N PHE A 496 6.87 8.69 6.03
CA PHE A 496 7.32 8.92 7.40
C PHE A 496 8.07 10.26 7.54
N PRO A 497 7.67 11.13 8.49
CA PRO A 497 8.43 12.32 8.83
C PRO A 497 9.64 12.02 9.72
N LEU A 498 9.73 10.80 10.28
CA LEU A 498 10.81 10.31 11.15
C LEU A 498 11.35 8.99 10.58
N GLY A 499 12.39 9.07 9.76
CA GLY A 499 12.93 7.92 9.02
C GLY A 499 12.56 7.96 7.53
N ILE A 500 12.25 6.80 6.96
CA ILE A 500 11.84 6.65 5.56
C ILE A 500 10.83 5.52 5.40
N SER A 501 9.88 5.69 4.49
CA SER A 501 8.93 4.64 4.12
C SER A 501 8.75 4.52 2.61
N PHE A 502 8.52 3.29 2.17
CA PHE A 502 8.21 2.97 0.77
C PHE A 502 6.81 2.34 0.71
N PRO A 503 5.75 3.10 0.38
CA PRO A 503 4.40 2.56 0.25
C PRO A 503 4.31 1.46 -0.78
N ALA A 504 3.38 0.53 -0.55
CA ALA A 504 3.20 -0.59 -1.46
C ALA A 504 1.74 -1.04 -1.57
N GLY A 505 1.48 -1.91 -2.55
CA GLY A 505 0.22 -2.63 -2.65
C GLY A 505 0.07 -3.69 -1.55
N SER A 506 -1.17 -4.12 -1.32
CA SER A 506 -1.53 -5.06 -0.23
C SER A 506 -0.70 -6.35 -0.17
N GLY A 507 -0.21 -6.87 -1.31
CA GLY A 507 0.60 -8.09 -1.34
C GLY A 507 1.97 -7.89 -0.68
N LEU A 508 2.69 -6.83 -1.06
CA LEU A 508 3.98 -6.51 -0.48
C LEU A 508 3.87 -6.04 0.97
N VAL A 509 2.79 -5.35 1.33
CA VAL A 509 2.49 -4.97 2.72
C VAL A 509 2.23 -6.20 3.58
N ALA A 510 1.51 -7.20 3.06
CA ALA A 510 1.30 -8.47 3.73
C ALA A 510 2.63 -9.21 3.94
N PHE A 511 3.49 -9.26 2.91
CA PHE A 511 4.83 -9.83 3.01
C PHE A 511 5.68 -9.11 4.08
N ALA A 512 5.71 -7.78 4.04
CA ALA A 512 6.45 -6.95 4.98
C ALA A 512 6.00 -7.17 6.44
N ALA A 513 4.70 -7.21 6.68
CA ALA A 513 4.16 -7.48 8.02
C ALA A 513 4.48 -8.91 8.49
N ALA A 514 4.32 -9.90 7.60
CA ALA A 514 4.51 -11.31 7.93
C ALA A 514 5.98 -11.67 8.18
N LEU A 515 6.91 -11.15 7.38
CA LEU A 515 8.33 -11.52 7.46
C LEU A 515 9.20 -10.48 8.16
N GLY A 516 8.71 -9.26 8.35
CA GLY A 516 9.47 -8.19 9.00
C GLY A 516 10.55 -7.55 8.11
N VAL A 517 10.58 -7.89 6.82
CA VAL A 517 11.50 -7.35 5.80
C VAL A 517 10.74 -7.05 4.51
N MET A 518 11.27 -6.20 3.64
CA MET A 518 10.63 -5.88 2.36
C MET A 518 11.69 -5.84 1.24
N PRO A 519 11.47 -6.50 0.09
CA PRO A 519 12.35 -6.34 -1.06
C PRO A 519 12.30 -4.90 -1.57
N LEU A 520 13.47 -4.36 -1.86
CA LEU A 520 13.65 -3.01 -2.36
C LEU A 520 14.85 -2.97 -3.31
N ASP A 521 14.62 -2.58 -4.55
CA ASP A 521 15.69 -2.08 -5.41
C ASP A 521 15.90 -0.61 -5.09
N MET A 522 17.05 -0.29 -4.49
CA MET A 522 17.30 1.02 -3.92
C MET A 522 17.16 2.10 -4.99
N PRO A 523 16.23 3.07 -4.84
CA PRO A 523 16.08 4.11 -5.84
C PRO A 523 17.22 5.14 -5.79
N GLU A 524 17.39 5.88 -6.89
CA GLU A 524 18.15 7.13 -6.87
C GLU A 524 17.44 8.18 -5.99
N SER A 525 18.17 9.21 -5.57
CA SER A 525 17.63 10.32 -4.77
C SER A 525 17.66 11.65 -5.53
N VAL A 526 16.69 12.52 -5.26
CA VAL A 526 16.67 13.94 -5.63
C VAL A 526 16.69 14.75 -4.34
N LEU A 527 17.63 15.69 -4.24
CA LEU A 527 17.72 16.60 -3.09
C LEU A 527 16.87 17.86 -3.34
N VAL A 528 16.02 18.21 -2.39
CA VAL A 528 15.32 19.49 -2.34
C VAL A 528 15.88 20.28 -1.15
N ARG A 529 16.55 21.39 -1.44
CA ARG A 529 17.18 22.24 -0.43
C ARG A 529 16.42 23.55 -0.31
N PHE A 530 15.94 23.84 0.90
CA PHE A 530 15.30 25.10 1.22
C PHE A 530 16.33 26.12 1.76
N THR A 531 16.21 27.38 1.34
CA THR A 531 17.03 28.49 1.84
C THR A 531 16.19 29.74 2.07
N GLY A 532 16.67 30.67 2.89
CA GLY A 532 15.93 31.91 3.21
C GLY A 532 14.86 31.73 4.28
N GLU A 533 13.90 32.65 4.31
CA GLU A 533 12.85 32.69 5.35
C GLU A 533 11.46 32.71 4.73
N LEU A 534 10.49 32.10 5.42
CA LEU A 534 9.08 32.17 5.05
C LEU A 534 8.61 33.62 4.99
N GLN A 535 7.93 33.99 3.92
CA GLN A 535 7.44 35.35 3.71
C GLN A 535 6.07 35.54 4.37
N PRO A 536 5.71 36.77 4.78
CA PRO A 536 4.42 37.03 5.39
C PRO A 536 3.26 36.51 4.53
N GLY A 537 2.36 35.73 5.15
CA GLY A 537 1.20 35.14 4.49
C GLY A 537 1.48 33.91 3.63
N VAL A 538 2.73 33.48 3.48
CA VAL A 538 3.08 32.21 2.85
C VAL A 538 3.18 31.13 3.92
N THR A 539 2.53 30.00 3.66
CA THR A 539 2.41 28.87 4.60
C THR A 539 3.32 27.72 4.19
N LEU A 540 3.48 26.72 5.05
CA LEU A 540 4.22 25.51 4.68
C LEU A 540 3.59 24.76 3.51
N ARG A 541 2.25 24.80 3.39
CA ARG A 541 1.54 24.20 2.26
C ARG A 541 1.85 24.89 0.93
N ASP A 542 2.19 26.18 0.95
CA ASP A 542 2.68 26.86 -0.25
C ASP A 542 4.10 26.40 -0.61
N ILE A 543 4.93 26.09 0.39
CA ILE A 543 6.28 25.54 0.18
C ILE A 543 6.22 24.13 -0.41
N VAL A 544 5.25 23.31 0.00
CA VAL A 544 4.94 22.03 -0.65
C VAL A 544 4.70 22.24 -2.15
N ASN A 545 3.88 23.23 -2.52
CA ASN A 545 3.58 23.54 -3.92
C ASN A 545 4.71 24.28 -4.64
N ALA A 546 5.66 24.89 -3.91
CA ALA A 546 6.84 25.53 -4.48
C ALA A 546 7.80 24.51 -5.10
N ILE A 547 7.90 23.30 -4.55
CA ILE A 547 8.77 22.23 -5.09
C ILE A 547 8.45 21.92 -6.57
N PRO A 548 7.20 21.52 -6.94
CA PRO A 548 6.87 21.32 -8.34
C PRO A 548 6.91 22.62 -9.15
N TRP A 549 6.64 23.78 -8.55
CA TRP A 549 6.67 25.07 -9.25
C TRP A 549 8.08 25.42 -9.74
N VAL A 550 9.09 25.28 -8.88
CA VAL A 550 10.50 25.46 -9.24
C VAL A 550 10.93 24.39 -10.25
N ALA A 551 10.57 23.12 -10.03
CA ALA A 551 10.91 22.05 -10.98
C ALA A 551 10.35 22.29 -12.39
N ILE A 552 9.15 22.88 -12.51
CA ILE A 552 8.56 23.26 -13.81
C ILE A 552 9.34 24.41 -14.45
N GLN A 553 9.75 25.41 -13.67
CA GLN A 553 10.56 26.53 -14.18
C GLN A 553 11.92 26.07 -14.69
N GLU A 554 12.52 25.07 -14.05
CA GLU A 554 13.78 24.45 -14.46
C GLU A 554 13.62 23.44 -15.61
N GLY A 555 12.39 23.16 -16.06
CA GLY A 555 12.12 22.17 -17.11
C GLY A 555 12.28 20.70 -16.68
N LYS A 556 12.39 20.44 -15.37
CA LYS A 556 12.55 19.11 -14.76
C LYS A 556 11.23 18.39 -14.50
N LEU A 557 10.12 19.11 -14.62
CA LEU A 557 8.76 18.61 -14.46
C LEU A 557 7.83 19.24 -15.51
N THR A 558 6.97 18.45 -16.14
CA THR A 558 5.95 18.95 -17.09
C THR A 558 4.54 18.53 -16.67
N VAL A 559 3.56 19.39 -16.99
CA VAL A 559 2.13 19.14 -16.72
C VAL A 559 1.50 18.26 -17.82
N ALA A 560 1.96 18.39 -19.06
CA ALA A 560 1.46 17.59 -20.18
C ALA A 560 1.68 16.08 -19.92
N LYS A 561 0.66 15.27 -20.21
CA LYS A 561 0.70 13.81 -19.95
C LYS A 561 1.49 13.05 -21.01
N GLU A 562 1.39 13.50 -22.26
CA GLU A 562 2.21 13.00 -23.35
C GLU A 562 3.67 13.41 -23.14
N ASN A 563 4.60 12.45 -23.21
CA ASN A 563 6.04 12.67 -22.99
C ASN A 563 6.37 13.38 -21.66
N LYS A 564 5.58 13.10 -20.61
CA LYS A 564 5.73 13.73 -19.29
C LYS A 564 7.16 13.59 -18.76
N GLN A 565 7.78 14.72 -18.43
CA GLN A 565 9.04 14.78 -17.68
C GLN A 565 8.70 14.89 -16.20
N ASN A 566 9.36 14.09 -15.37
CA ASN A 566 9.22 14.16 -13.93
C ASN A 566 10.49 13.62 -13.26
N VAL A 567 11.38 14.54 -12.86
CA VAL A 567 12.65 14.22 -12.18
C VAL A 567 12.46 13.42 -10.89
N PHE A 568 11.28 13.47 -10.27
CA PHE A 568 10.97 12.80 -9.01
C PHE A 568 10.45 11.36 -9.17
N ASN A 569 9.96 11.01 -10.36
CA ASN A 569 9.27 9.74 -10.58
C ASN A 569 10.20 8.55 -10.31
N GLY A 570 9.83 7.69 -9.37
CA GLY A 570 10.62 6.51 -9.03
C GLY A 570 11.82 6.77 -8.14
N ARG A 571 12.06 8.02 -7.72
CA ARG A 571 13.20 8.40 -6.87
C ARG A 571 12.77 8.65 -5.42
N VAL A 572 13.74 8.68 -4.52
CA VAL A 572 13.56 9.20 -3.16
C VAL A 572 13.69 10.73 -3.19
N MET A 573 12.74 11.45 -2.59
CA MET A 573 12.89 12.89 -2.36
C MET A 573 13.49 13.10 -0.96
N GLU A 574 14.70 13.67 -0.91
CA GLU A 574 15.37 14.03 0.34
C GLU A 574 15.29 15.54 0.53
N MET A 575 14.93 16.00 1.73
CA MET A 575 14.69 17.41 2.01
C MET A 575 15.58 17.93 3.14
N GLU A 576 16.14 19.13 2.96
CA GLU A 576 16.96 19.81 3.98
C GLU A 576 16.76 21.34 3.98
N GLY A 577 17.23 22.00 5.03
CA GLY A 577 17.17 23.47 5.17
C GLY A 577 16.08 23.99 6.12
N LEU A 578 15.24 23.10 6.67
CA LEU A 578 14.16 23.43 7.60
C LEU A 578 14.18 22.53 8.85
N PRO A 579 15.29 22.52 9.62
CA PRO A 579 15.49 21.53 10.70
C PRO A 579 14.52 21.67 11.87
N ASP A 580 13.95 22.86 12.08
CA ASP A 580 13.15 23.20 13.26
C ASP A 580 11.63 23.17 13.00
N LEU A 581 11.19 22.62 11.87
CA LEU A 581 9.78 22.30 11.65
C LEU A 581 9.31 21.28 12.69
N LYS A 582 8.11 21.46 13.24
CA LYS A 582 7.48 20.39 14.03
C LYS A 582 7.27 19.15 13.17
N VAL A 583 7.23 17.97 13.79
CA VAL A 583 7.14 16.71 13.03
C VAL A 583 5.84 16.63 12.21
N GLU A 584 4.73 17.17 12.71
CA GLU A 584 3.48 17.26 11.94
C GLU A 584 3.58 18.21 10.75
N GLN A 585 4.41 19.26 10.84
CA GLN A 585 4.70 20.17 9.73
C GLN A 585 5.60 19.48 8.70
N ALA A 586 6.66 18.82 9.15
CA ALA A 586 7.53 18.02 8.30
C ALA A 586 6.74 16.98 7.49
N PHE A 587 5.68 16.44 8.09
CA PHE A 587 4.77 15.53 7.39
C PHE A 587 4.02 16.18 6.22
N GLU A 588 3.70 17.48 6.25
CA GLU A 588 3.07 18.14 5.09
C GLU A 588 3.98 18.06 3.83
N LEU A 589 5.30 18.15 4.03
CA LEU A 589 6.29 18.00 2.97
C LEU A 589 6.45 16.54 2.53
N THR A 590 6.63 15.60 3.48
CA THR A 590 6.84 14.19 3.13
C THR A 590 5.59 13.56 2.52
N ASP A 591 4.39 13.89 3.02
CA ASP A 591 3.08 13.39 2.55
C ASP A 591 2.90 13.68 1.05
N ALA A 592 3.10 14.93 0.64
CA ALA A 592 2.92 15.39 -0.73
C ALA A 592 3.93 14.81 -1.75
N THR A 593 4.99 14.14 -1.30
CA THR A 593 5.91 13.43 -2.21
C THR A 593 5.23 12.28 -2.96
N ALA A 594 4.10 11.77 -2.45
CA ALA A 594 3.28 10.80 -3.15
C ALA A 594 2.78 11.33 -4.50
N GLU A 595 2.39 12.60 -4.56
CA GLU A 595 1.89 13.25 -5.78
C GLU A 595 3.01 13.54 -6.79
N ARG A 596 4.28 13.53 -6.35
CA ARG A 596 5.46 13.62 -7.23
C ARG A 596 5.86 12.27 -7.82
N SER A 597 5.12 11.20 -7.51
CA SER A 597 5.46 9.82 -7.85
C SER A 597 6.79 9.36 -7.26
N CYS A 598 7.19 9.91 -6.10
CA CYS A 598 8.36 9.44 -5.38
C CYS A 598 8.13 8.04 -4.82
N SER A 599 9.18 7.21 -4.85
CA SER A 599 9.20 5.89 -4.22
C SER A 599 9.18 6.01 -2.70
N GLY A 600 9.91 6.98 -2.15
CA GLY A 600 9.98 7.29 -0.72
C GLY A 600 10.40 8.74 -0.50
N SER A 601 10.44 9.16 0.77
CA SER A 601 10.93 10.49 1.14
C SER A 601 11.54 10.51 2.53
N THR A 602 12.42 11.46 2.77
CA THR A 602 12.95 11.77 4.09
C THR A 602 13.24 13.26 4.20
N ILE A 603 13.26 13.78 5.43
CA ILE A 603 13.53 15.19 5.73
C ILE A 603 14.45 15.29 6.94
N LYS A 604 15.48 16.14 6.82
CA LYS A 604 16.43 16.38 7.90
C LYS A 604 15.83 17.33 8.94
N LEU A 605 15.63 16.82 10.16
CA LEU A 605 15.12 17.55 11.32
C LEU A 605 16.15 17.61 12.45
N SER A 606 15.97 18.54 13.40
CA SER A 606 16.79 18.64 14.61
C SER A 606 16.38 17.62 15.68
N GLU A 607 17.34 17.19 16.50
CA GLU A 607 17.10 16.25 17.60
C GLU A 607 16.08 16.79 18.62
N SER A 608 16.08 18.11 18.87
CA SER A 608 15.14 18.77 19.79
C SER A 608 13.69 18.65 19.31
N THR A 609 13.46 18.86 18.01
CA THR A 609 12.16 18.67 17.36
C THR A 609 11.67 17.24 17.50
N VAL A 610 12.53 16.26 17.21
CA VAL A 610 12.18 14.84 17.30
C VAL A 610 11.90 14.44 18.75
N ALA A 611 12.71 14.92 19.70
CA ALA A 611 12.55 14.62 21.13
C ALA A 611 11.29 15.23 21.75
N GLU A 612 10.84 16.41 21.29
CA GLU A 612 9.54 16.96 21.68
C GLU A 612 8.41 16.03 21.25
N TYR A 613 8.39 15.62 19.99
CA TYR A 613 7.34 14.77 19.45
C TYR A 613 7.30 13.39 20.12
N LEU A 614 8.46 12.76 20.34
CA LEU A 614 8.51 11.44 20.98
C LEU A 614 8.03 11.46 22.44
N ARG A 615 8.29 12.53 23.21
CA ARG A 615 7.76 12.66 24.58
C ARG A 615 6.23 12.69 24.59
N SER A 616 5.64 13.49 23.73
CA SER A 616 4.19 13.52 23.51
C SER A 616 3.65 12.14 23.10
N ASN A 617 4.34 11.46 22.19
CA ASN A 617 3.93 10.15 21.70
C ASN A 617 3.99 9.06 22.76
N VAL A 618 5.00 9.05 23.64
CA VAL A 618 5.08 8.12 24.77
C VAL A 618 3.83 8.23 25.65
N ALA A 619 3.41 9.45 25.99
CA ALA A 619 2.18 9.68 26.76
C ALA A 619 0.94 9.17 26.02
N LEU A 620 0.85 9.39 24.70
CA LEU A 620 -0.24 8.86 23.87
C LEU A 620 -0.30 7.34 23.86
N LEU A 621 0.83 6.66 23.69
CA LEU A 621 0.86 5.21 23.64
C LEU A 621 0.54 4.57 25.00
N LYS A 622 1.01 5.16 26.10
CA LYS A 622 0.60 4.75 27.46
C LYS A 622 -0.91 4.95 27.66
N ASN A 623 -1.47 6.07 27.18
CA ASN A 623 -2.92 6.30 27.20
C ASN A 623 -3.69 5.26 26.35
N MET A 624 -3.20 4.89 25.17
CA MET A 624 -3.84 3.85 24.35
C MET A 624 -3.93 2.53 25.11
N VAL A 625 -2.87 2.13 25.80
CA VAL A 625 -2.90 0.93 26.65
C VAL A 625 -3.93 1.09 27.77
N ALA A 626 -3.92 2.21 28.48
CA ALA A 626 -4.90 2.51 29.54
C ALA A 626 -6.36 2.47 29.03
N ARG A 627 -6.61 2.84 27.77
CA ARG A 627 -7.92 2.81 27.10
C ARG A 627 -8.28 1.46 26.47
N GLY A 628 -7.46 0.43 26.68
CA GLY A 628 -7.71 -0.94 26.22
C GLY A 628 -7.60 -1.11 24.71
N TYR A 629 -6.67 -0.41 24.05
CA TYR A 629 -6.32 -0.77 22.67
C TYR A 629 -5.65 -2.15 22.65
N GLN A 630 -5.97 -2.95 21.64
CA GLN A 630 -5.50 -4.33 21.54
C GLN A 630 -3.98 -4.40 21.32
N ASP A 631 -3.39 -5.50 21.79
CA ASP A 631 -1.95 -5.79 21.79
C ASP A 631 -1.08 -4.76 22.57
N ALA A 632 -1.35 -4.64 23.87
CA ALA A 632 -0.59 -3.76 24.76
C ALA A 632 0.93 -4.09 24.78
N ARG A 633 1.31 -5.35 24.50
CA ARG A 633 2.71 -5.77 24.41
C ARG A 633 3.45 -5.03 23.29
N THR A 634 2.88 -4.94 22.09
CA THR A 634 3.51 -4.21 20.98
C THR A 634 3.56 -2.71 21.23
N ILE A 635 2.48 -2.14 21.80
CA ILE A 635 2.45 -0.71 22.14
C ILE A 635 3.54 -0.37 23.17
N MET A 636 3.66 -1.15 24.24
CA MET A 636 4.66 -0.89 25.28
C MET A 636 6.09 -1.22 24.83
N ARG A 637 6.28 -2.21 23.94
CA ARG A 637 7.58 -2.43 23.27
C ARG A 637 8.01 -1.19 22.47
N ARG A 638 7.06 -0.52 21.80
CA ARG A 638 7.33 0.72 21.07
C ARG A 638 7.66 1.87 22.01
N VAL A 639 6.91 2.05 23.09
CA VAL A 639 7.20 3.03 24.15
C VAL A 639 8.62 2.90 24.66
N ALA A 640 9.04 1.67 25.00
CA ALA A 640 10.36 1.44 25.55
C ALA A 640 11.50 1.82 24.57
N LYS A 641 11.32 1.57 23.27
CA LYS A 641 12.28 2.00 22.24
C LYS A 641 12.30 3.53 22.05
N MET A 642 11.16 4.20 22.20
CA MET A 642 11.11 5.67 22.18
C MET A 642 11.83 6.25 23.40
N GLU A 643 11.59 5.70 24.60
CA GLU A 643 12.30 6.09 25.83
C GLU A 643 13.81 5.83 25.73
N GLN A 644 14.21 4.71 25.11
CA GLN A 644 15.63 4.43 24.83
C GLN A 644 16.27 5.47 23.92
N TRP A 645 15.59 5.87 22.83
CA TRP A 645 16.09 6.94 21.97
C TRP A 645 16.13 8.28 22.69
N LEU A 646 15.11 8.62 23.50
CA LEU A 646 15.08 9.85 24.29
C LEU A 646 16.20 9.93 25.33
N ALA A 647 16.67 8.79 25.85
CA ALA A 647 17.78 8.73 26.78
C ALA A 647 19.15 8.99 26.12
N ASN A 648 19.27 8.73 24.81
CA ASN A 648 20.47 9.01 24.03
C ASN A 648 20.09 9.43 22.59
N PRO A 649 19.60 10.68 22.41
CA PRO A 649 19.15 11.16 21.11
C PRO A 649 20.32 11.21 20.14
N GLU A 650 20.16 10.55 19.00
CA GLU A 650 21.12 10.58 17.89
C GLU A 650 20.35 10.46 16.58
N LEU A 651 20.72 11.28 15.59
CA LEU A 651 20.17 11.25 14.25
C LEU A 651 21.28 11.09 13.19
N MET A 652 20.98 10.29 12.17
CA MET A 652 21.82 10.18 10.99
C MET A 652 21.82 11.48 10.17
N SER A 653 22.91 11.67 9.42
CA SER A 653 23.02 12.73 8.41
C SER A 653 23.66 12.16 7.15
N ALA A 654 23.27 12.69 5.99
CA ALA A 654 23.93 12.41 4.71
C ALA A 654 25.43 12.76 4.81
N ASP A 655 26.27 12.01 4.08
CA ASP A 655 27.68 12.37 3.93
C ASP A 655 27.82 13.67 3.12
N GLU A 656 28.84 14.48 3.41
CA GLU A 656 29.06 15.77 2.74
C GLU A 656 29.26 15.64 1.22
N ASN A 657 29.78 14.50 0.76
CA ASN A 657 30.03 14.20 -0.64
C ASN A 657 29.02 13.21 -1.25
N ALA A 658 27.83 13.06 -0.64
CA ALA A 658 26.77 12.20 -1.15
C ALA A 658 26.30 12.62 -2.56
N GLU A 659 25.94 11.64 -3.37
CA GLU A 659 25.54 11.84 -4.78
C GLU A 659 24.02 11.79 -4.94
N TYR A 660 23.49 12.79 -5.65
CA TYR A 660 22.06 12.90 -5.96
C TYR A 660 21.91 12.95 -7.48
N ALA A 661 20.83 12.37 -7.98
CA ALA A 661 20.52 12.39 -9.41
C ALA A 661 20.09 13.78 -9.89
N ASP A 662 19.58 14.62 -9.00
CA ASP A 662 19.35 16.05 -9.23
C ASP A 662 19.29 16.80 -7.88
N ILE A 663 19.50 18.12 -7.90
CA ILE A 663 19.36 19.03 -6.76
C ILE A 663 18.44 20.17 -7.20
N ILE A 664 17.41 20.44 -6.40
CA ILE A 664 16.46 21.53 -6.59
C ILE A 664 16.59 22.48 -5.40
N GLU A 665 16.91 23.74 -5.68
CA GLU A 665 17.03 24.77 -4.65
C GLU A 665 15.76 25.62 -4.62
N VAL A 666 15.09 25.64 -3.46
CA VAL A 666 13.87 26.42 -3.24
C VAL A 666 14.21 27.58 -2.31
N ASN A 667 14.35 28.78 -2.88
CA ASN A 667 14.58 30.01 -2.13
C ASN A 667 13.25 30.57 -1.59
N LEU A 668 13.02 30.41 -0.29
CA LEU A 668 11.79 30.84 0.38
C LEU A 668 11.56 32.35 0.26
N ASN A 669 12.64 33.14 0.10
CA ASN A 669 12.52 34.58 -0.10
C ASN A 669 11.89 34.94 -1.45
N GLU A 670 11.84 34.04 -2.42
CA GLU A 670 11.24 34.31 -3.74
C GLU A 670 9.74 34.01 -3.78
N ILE A 671 9.23 33.27 -2.79
CA ILE A 671 7.82 32.92 -2.69
C ILE A 671 7.09 34.06 -1.98
N LYS A 672 6.45 34.95 -2.75
CA LYS A 672 5.81 36.19 -2.23
C LYS A 672 4.29 36.14 -2.14
N GLU A 673 3.68 35.09 -2.66
CA GLU A 673 2.24 34.86 -2.60
C GLU A 673 1.94 33.35 -2.53
N PRO A 674 0.73 32.94 -2.10
CA PRO A 674 0.36 31.53 -2.06
C PRO A 674 0.47 30.84 -3.42
N ILE A 675 0.76 29.54 -3.39
CA ILE A 675 0.84 28.67 -4.58
C ILE A 675 -0.22 27.60 -4.45
N VAL A 676 -1.03 27.43 -5.49
CA VAL A 676 -2.13 26.44 -5.52
C VAL A 676 -1.89 25.41 -6.62
N ALA A 677 -2.31 24.17 -6.41
CA ALA A 677 -2.51 23.25 -7.53
C ALA A 677 -3.87 23.56 -8.18
N ALA A 678 -3.86 24.01 -9.42
CA ALA A 678 -5.05 24.29 -10.20
C ALA A 678 -5.81 22.99 -10.56
N PRO A 679 -7.07 23.08 -11.03
CA PRO A 679 -7.95 21.93 -11.10
C PRO A 679 -7.38 20.71 -11.80
N ASN A 680 -7.60 19.58 -11.14
CA ASN A 680 -7.58 18.22 -11.68
C ASN A 680 -6.22 17.65 -12.09
N ASP A 681 -5.14 18.29 -11.65
CA ASP A 681 -3.78 17.75 -11.70
C ASP A 681 -2.93 18.32 -10.54
N PRO A 682 -2.40 17.48 -9.63
CA PRO A 682 -1.51 17.95 -8.56
C PRO A 682 -0.21 18.58 -9.07
N ASP A 683 0.18 18.32 -10.33
CA ASP A 683 1.31 18.97 -11.00
C ASP A 683 1.03 20.38 -11.52
N ASN A 684 -0.25 20.73 -11.71
CA ASN A 684 -0.65 21.99 -12.34
C ASN A 684 -0.60 23.15 -11.35
N VAL A 685 0.58 23.42 -10.79
CA VAL A 685 0.79 24.45 -9.78
C VAL A 685 0.90 25.85 -10.38
N LYS A 686 0.25 26.82 -9.73
CA LYS A 686 0.18 28.22 -10.15
C LYS A 686 0.26 29.14 -8.95
N LEU A 687 0.84 30.33 -9.15
CA LEU A 687 0.68 31.43 -8.21
C LEU A 687 -0.82 31.76 -8.06
N MET A 688 -1.27 32.04 -6.84
CA MET A 688 -2.67 32.35 -6.54
C MET A 688 -3.20 33.50 -7.40
N SER A 689 -2.38 34.52 -7.68
CA SER A 689 -2.71 35.65 -8.56
C SER A 689 -3.19 35.24 -9.96
N LYS A 690 -2.80 34.06 -10.45
CA LYS A 690 -3.25 33.52 -11.76
C LYS A 690 -4.63 32.88 -11.73
N CYS A 691 -5.18 32.65 -10.53
CA CYS A 691 -6.49 32.04 -10.30
C CYS A 691 -7.44 32.98 -9.54
N ALA A 692 -6.99 34.21 -9.23
CA ALA A 692 -7.78 35.18 -8.49
C ALA A 692 -9.10 35.50 -9.20
N GLY A 693 -10.20 35.48 -8.45
CA GLY A 693 -11.55 35.69 -8.97
C GLY A 693 -12.29 34.42 -9.39
N ASP A 694 -11.61 33.28 -9.52
CA ASP A 694 -12.27 32.00 -9.78
C ASP A 694 -13.29 31.70 -8.68
N LYS A 695 -14.52 31.40 -9.08
CA LYS A 695 -15.63 31.10 -8.16
C LYS A 695 -15.35 29.81 -7.39
N VAL A 696 -15.67 29.80 -6.09
CA VAL A 696 -15.56 28.62 -5.23
C VAL A 696 -16.93 28.30 -4.65
N ASP A 697 -17.46 27.11 -4.95
CA ASP A 697 -18.77 26.64 -4.48
C ASP A 697 -18.65 25.94 -3.12
N GLU A 698 -17.62 25.09 -2.96
CA GLU A 698 -17.38 24.32 -1.74
C GLU A 698 -15.92 24.42 -1.29
N VAL A 699 -15.70 24.31 0.03
CA VAL A 699 -14.37 24.35 0.64
C VAL A 699 -14.22 23.19 1.60
N PHE A 700 -13.09 22.48 1.53
CA PHE A 700 -12.77 21.37 2.43
C PHE A 700 -11.46 21.61 3.19
N ILE A 701 -11.58 21.71 4.52
CA ILE A 701 -10.46 21.79 5.47
C ILE A 701 -10.43 20.48 6.26
N GLY A 702 -9.53 19.59 5.86
CA GLY A 702 -9.37 18.27 6.44
C GLY A 702 -8.57 17.32 5.56
N SER A 703 -7.61 16.61 6.15
CA SER A 703 -6.91 15.42 5.61
C SER A 703 -5.69 15.14 6.49
N CYS A 704 -4.87 14.16 6.09
CA CYS A 704 -3.57 13.91 6.68
C CYS A 704 -2.59 15.09 6.57
N MET A 705 -2.79 16.02 5.63
CA MET A 705 -2.00 17.26 5.48
C MET A 705 -2.31 18.31 6.56
N THR A 706 -3.30 18.06 7.42
CA THR A 706 -3.74 19.05 8.41
C THR A 706 -3.42 18.60 9.84
N ASN A 707 -3.28 19.59 10.72
CA ASN A 707 -3.01 19.48 12.15
C ASN A 707 -3.84 20.56 12.86
N ILE A 708 -3.92 20.51 14.19
CA ILE A 708 -4.80 21.39 14.97
C ILE A 708 -4.62 22.90 14.67
N GLY A 709 -3.39 23.36 14.37
CA GLY A 709 -3.10 24.77 14.10
C GLY A 709 -3.85 25.31 12.89
N HIS A 710 -3.99 24.50 11.85
CA HIS A 710 -4.75 24.82 10.64
C HIS A 710 -6.22 25.12 10.94
N TYR A 711 -6.83 24.38 11.87
CA TYR A 711 -8.23 24.60 12.27
C TYR A 711 -8.38 25.86 13.13
N ARG A 712 -7.42 26.14 14.01
CA ARG A 712 -7.42 27.40 14.79
C ARG A 712 -7.28 28.61 13.87
N ALA A 713 -6.35 28.56 12.91
CA ALA A 713 -6.15 29.62 11.93
C ALA A 713 -7.41 29.84 11.06
N ALA A 714 -8.00 28.76 10.54
CA ALA A 714 -9.24 28.82 9.78
C ALA A 714 -10.38 29.44 10.60
N ALA A 715 -10.58 28.99 11.84
CA ALA A 715 -11.61 29.56 12.72
C ALA A 715 -11.34 31.04 13.02
N LYS A 716 -10.08 31.43 13.24
CA LYS A 716 -9.73 32.82 13.52
C LYS A 716 -10.04 33.76 12.35
N ILE A 717 -9.85 33.29 11.11
CA ILE A 717 -10.26 34.02 9.90
C ILE A 717 -11.79 34.18 9.83
N LEU A 718 -12.53 33.16 10.24
CA LEU A 718 -14.00 33.14 10.19
C LEU A 718 -14.67 33.81 11.40
N GLU A 719 -13.90 34.15 12.44
CA GLU A 719 -14.41 34.74 13.68
C GLU A 719 -15.14 36.07 13.42
N GLY A 720 -16.43 36.09 13.78
CA GLY A 720 -17.30 37.26 13.61
C GLY A 720 -17.81 37.49 12.17
N ALA A 721 -17.47 36.62 11.22
CA ALA A 721 -17.87 36.79 9.82
C ALA A 721 -19.33 36.40 9.52
N GLY A 722 -19.97 35.60 10.40
CA GLY A 722 -21.27 34.99 10.13
C GLY A 722 -21.16 33.83 9.13
N VAL A 723 -22.27 33.49 8.47
CA VAL A 723 -22.32 32.37 7.51
C VAL A 723 -21.45 32.67 6.29
N VAL A 724 -20.59 31.71 5.95
CA VAL A 724 -19.70 31.81 4.77
C VAL A 724 -20.47 31.80 3.45
N LYS A 725 -19.84 32.25 2.36
CA LYS A 725 -20.49 32.32 1.05
C LYS A 725 -20.54 30.97 0.31
N GLY A 726 -19.54 30.11 0.49
CA GLY A 726 -19.50 28.75 -0.04
C GLY A 726 -19.84 27.70 1.02
N ARG A 727 -20.09 26.45 0.63
CA ARG A 727 -20.29 25.35 1.58
C ARG A 727 -18.95 24.93 2.19
N LEU A 728 -18.80 25.11 3.51
CA LEU A 728 -17.57 24.76 4.21
C LEU A 728 -17.68 23.40 4.91
N TRP A 729 -16.71 22.54 4.69
CA TRP A 729 -16.55 21.23 5.31
C TRP A 729 -15.31 21.22 6.21
N ILE A 730 -15.48 20.84 7.48
CA ILE A 730 -14.41 20.77 8.48
C ILE A 730 -14.28 19.34 8.98
N CYS A 731 -13.10 18.75 8.88
CA CYS A 731 -12.86 17.36 9.28
C CYS A 731 -11.51 17.20 9.99
N PRO A 732 -11.44 17.36 11.33
CA PRO A 732 -10.22 17.17 12.10
C PRO A 732 -9.58 15.79 11.86
N PRO A 733 -8.24 15.68 11.88
CA PRO A 733 -7.59 14.44 11.50
C PRO A 733 -7.71 13.36 12.58
N THR A 734 -7.86 13.71 13.85
CA THR A 734 -8.04 12.74 14.95
C THR A 734 -9.12 13.18 15.94
N ARG A 735 -9.61 12.22 16.73
CA ARG A 735 -10.49 12.52 17.88
C ARG A 735 -9.84 13.42 18.93
N MET A 736 -8.51 13.43 19.02
CA MET A 736 -7.79 14.29 19.96
C MET A 736 -7.83 15.75 19.50
N ASP A 737 -7.64 15.98 18.19
CA ASP A 737 -7.80 17.31 17.60
C ASP A 737 -9.23 17.81 17.75
N GLU A 738 -10.22 16.98 17.41
CA GLU A 738 -11.64 17.33 17.61
C GLU A 738 -11.95 17.69 19.07
N LYS A 739 -11.51 16.88 20.03
CA LYS A 739 -11.74 17.12 21.46
C LYS A 739 -11.16 18.47 21.90
N GLN A 740 -9.90 18.72 21.58
CA GLN A 740 -9.20 19.96 21.93
C GLN A 740 -9.87 21.20 21.30
N LEU A 741 -10.23 21.12 20.01
CA LEU A 741 -10.92 22.20 19.30
C LEU A 741 -12.30 22.51 19.91
N ARG A 742 -13.00 21.49 20.43
CA ARG A 742 -14.26 21.68 21.15
C ARG A 742 -14.04 22.35 22.51
N GLU A 743 -13.04 21.92 23.27
CA GLU A 743 -12.67 22.51 24.57
C GLU A 743 -12.26 23.99 24.44
N GLU A 744 -11.61 24.36 23.34
CA GLU A 744 -11.22 25.74 23.00
C GLU A 744 -12.36 26.60 22.43
N GLY A 745 -13.55 26.02 22.23
CA GLY A 745 -14.72 26.75 21.68
C GLY A 745 -14.67 26.97 20.16
N VAL A 746 -13.69 26.41 19.45
CA VAL A 746 -13.49 26.58 17.99
C VAL A 746 -14.70 26.06 17.21
N TYR A 747 -15.32 24.97 17.66
CA TYR A 747 -16.53 24.42 17.04
C TYR A 747 -17.71 25.41 17.03
N GLY A 748 -17.79 26.31 18.01
CA GLY A 748 -18.80 27.38 18.03
C GLY A 748 -18.63 28.35 16.86
N ILE A 749 -17.38 28.64 16.48
CA ILE A 749 -17.06 29.50 15.34
C ILE A 749 -17.42 28.79 14.03
N PHE A 750 -17.08 27.51 13.89
CA PHE A 750 -17.46 26.73 12.71
C PHE A 750 -18.98 26.61 12.56
N ALA A 751 -19.71 26.44 13.66
CA ALA A 751 -21.17 26.44 13.64
C ALA A 751 -21.74 27.80 13.21
N ALA A 752 -21.20 28.91 13.75
CA ALA A 752 -21.60 30.26 13.35
C ALA A 752 -21.29 30.57 11.87
N ALA A 753 -20.22 29.97 11.34
CA ALA A 753 -19.86 30.00 9.93
C ALA A 753 -20.80 29.18 9.03
N GLY A 754 -21.67 28.33 9.60
CA GLY A 754 -22.51 27.41 8.84
C GLY A 754 -21.74 26.21 8.27
N ALA A 755 -20.59 25.88 8.86
CA ALA A 755 -19.77 24.76 8.41
C ALA A 755 -20.42 23.40 8.72
N ARG A 756 -20.26 22.44 7.81
CA ARG A 756 -20.55 21.03 8.04
C ARG A 756 -19.31 20.38 8.68
N THR A 757 -19.44 19.96 9.93
CA THR A 757 -18.38 19.24 10.64
C THR A 757 -18.54 17.74 10.43
N GLU A 758 -17.49 17.09 9.93
CA GLU A 758 -17.41 15.64 9.77
C GLU A 758 -16.68 15.03 10.98
N MET A 759 -16.93 13.75 11.25
CA MET A 759 -16.18 13.02 12.27
C MET A 759 -14.73 12.77 11.83
N PRO A 760 -13.79 12.56 12.77
CA PRO A 760 -12.39 12.34 12.44
C PRO A 760 -12.18 11.19 11.44
N GLY A 761 -11.49 11.50 10.35
CA GLY A 761 -11.26 10.56 9.25
C GLY A 761 -10.87 11.24 7.95
N CYS A 762 -10.80 10.47 6.86
CA CYS A 762 -10.37 10.97 5.55
C CYS A 762 -11.45 11.82 4.85
N SER A 763 -12.74 11.56 5.14
CA SER A 763 -13.88 12.30 4.60
C SER A 763 -13.80 12.49 3.07
N LEU A 764 -13.92 13.72 2.57
CA LEU A 764 -13.93 14.08 1.15
C LEU A 764 -12.59 13.81 0.44
N CYS A 765 -11.48 13.65 1.18
CA CYS A 765 -10.15 13.40 0.59
C CYS A 765 -10.15 12.15 -0.33
N MET A 766 -10.95 11.14 0.02
CA MET A 766 -11.09 9.94 -0.81
C MET A 766 -12.30 9.96 -1.75
N GLY A 767 -13.38 10.63 -1.37
CA GLY A 767 -14.64 10.66 -2.13
C GLY A 767 -15.31 9.30 -2.30
N ASN A 768 -15.06 8.36 -1.38
CA ASN A 768 -15.67 7.02 -1.40
C ASN A 768 -17.02 6.95 -0.66
N GLN A 769 -17.29 7.92 0.23
CA GLN A 769 -18.54 8.05 1.00
C GLN A 769 -19.23 9.38 0.67
N ALA A 770 -19.03 10.41 1.50
CA ALA A 770 -19.45 11.76 1.20
C ALA A 770 -18.70 12.30 -0.03
N ARG A 771 -19.41 13.09 -0.83
CA ARG A 771 -18.89 13.74 -2.04
C ARG A 771 -19.43 15.16 -2.11
N VAL A 772 -18.71 16.01 -2.83
CA VAL A 772 -19.19 17.35 -3.20
C VAL A 772 -20.25 17.25 -4.29
N GLU A 773 -20.98 18.34 -4.53
CA GLU A 773 -21.97 18.42 -5.60
C GLU A 773 -21.31 18.24 -6.99
N ASP A 774 -22.08 17.70 -7.92
CA ASP A 774 -21.63 17.47 -9.30
C ASP A 774 -21.23 18.80 -9.96
N ASN A 775 -20.06 18.81 -10.59
CA ASN A 775 -19.46 19.97 -11.27
C ASN A 775 -19.15 21.18 -10.38
N ALA A 776 -19.12 21.00 -9.05
CA ALA A 776 -18.73 22.06 -8.12
C ALA A 776 -17.26 22.48 -8.32
N THR A 777 -16.96 23.78 -8.17
CA THR A 777 -15.59 24.23 -7.96
C THR A 777 -15.25 24.17 -6.48
N VAL A 778 -14.21 23.43 -6.13
CA VAL A 778 -13.83 23.15 -4.75
C VAL A 778 -12.46 23.73 -4.45
N PHE A 779 -12.29 24.36 -3.28
CA PHE A 779 -10.97 24.63 -2.73
C PHE A 779 -10.69 23.64 -1.58
N SER A 780 -9.62 22.88 -1.67
CA SER A 780 -9.35 21.77 -0.76
C SER A 780 -7.94 21.82 -0.16
N THR A 781 -7.84 21.37 1.09
CA THR A 781 -6.58 21.10 1.78
C THR A 781 -6.13 19.63 1.67
N SER A 782 -6.87 18.79 0.96
CA SER A 782 -6.51 17.39 0.70
C SER A 782 -5.25 17.23 -0.16
N THR A 783 -4.79 16.01 -0.38
CA THR A 783 -3.59 15.73 -1.19
C THR A 783 -3.85 15.66 -2.70
N ARG A 784 -5.06 15.30 -3.13
CA ARG A 784 -5.36 15.00 -4.54
C ARG A 784 -6.57 15.76 -5.07
N ASN A 785 -6.44 16.27 -6.29
CA ASN A 785 -7.52 16.91 -7.03
C ASN A 785 -7.91 16.19 -8.33
N PHE A 786 -7.42 14.97 -8.60
CA PHE A 786 -7.73 14.23 -9.83
C PHE A 786 -9.22 14.24 -10.21
N ASN A 787 -9.50 14.14 -11.52
CA ASN A 787 -10.86 14.06 -12.04
C ASN A 787 -11.72 13.06 -11.25
N ASN A 788 -12.93 13.48 -10.89
CA ASN A 788 -13.92 12.69 -10.16
C ASN A 788 -13.53 12.26 -8.74
N ARG A 789 -12.41 12.75 -8.19
CA ARG A 789 -11.94 12.35 -6.85
C ARG A 789 -12.92 12.76 -5.75
N MET A 790 -13.26 14.04 -5.65
CA MET A 790 -14.16 14.55 -4.61
C MET A 790 -15.64 14.48 -5.00
N GLY A 791 -15.93 14.60 -6.29
CA GLY A 791 -17.28 14.67 -6.83
C GLY A 791 -17.22 14.58 -8.35
N LYS A 792 -18.31 14.15 -9.00
CA LYS A 792 -18.34 13.95 -10.45
C LYS A 792 -18.20 15.29 -11.17
N GLY A 793 -17.25 15.40 -12.09
CA GLY A 793 -16.99 16.63 -12.85
C GLY A 793 -16.47 17.81 -12.03
N ALA A 794 -16.21 17.64 -10.73
CA ALA A 794 -15.73 18.71 -9.86
C ALA A 794 -14.37 19.27 -10.32
N GLN A 795 -14.18 20.57 -10.14
CA GLN A 795 -12.92 21.28 -10.42
C GLN A 795 -12.26 21.63 -9.09
N VAL A 796 -11.20 20.90 -8.71
CA VAL A 796 -10.66 20.97 -7.34
C VAL A 796 -9.30 21.68 -7.30
N TYR A 797 -9.22 22.81 -6.62
CA TYR A 797 -7.96 23.47 -6.26
C TYR A 797 -7.38 22.86 -4.98
N LEU A 798 -6.05 22.77 -4.90
CA LEU A 798 -5.36 22.39 -3.66
C LEU A 798 -4.54 23.56 -3.11
N GLY A 799 -4.64 23.83 -1.81
CA GLY A 799 -3.88 24.89 -1.15
C GLY A 799 -3.93 24.83 0.38
N SER A 800 -3.48 25.91 1.02
CA SER A 800 -3.39 26.04 2.49
C SER A 800 -4.75 26.18 3.17
N ALA A 801 -4.81 25.90 4.48
CA ALA A 801 -6.04 26.00 5.27
C ALA A 801 -6.48 27.45 5.48
N GLU A 802 -5.53 28.36 5.61
CA GLU A 802 -5.72 29.80 5.72
C GLU A 802 -6.36 30.34 4.44
N LEU A 803 -5.79 29.99 3.28
CA LEU A 803 -6.35 30.37 1.98
C LEU A 803 -7.73 29.72 1.77
N ALA A 804 -7.91 28.46 2.17
CA ALA A 804 -9.21 27.80 2.11
C ALA A 804 -10.28 28.55 2.93
N ALA A 805 -9.96 29.00 4.15
CA ALA A 805 -10.86 29.78 4.99
C ALA A 805 -11.22 31.13 4.35
N VAL A 806 -10.25 31.81 3.72
CA VAL A 806 -10.51 33.03 2.96
C VAL A 806 -11.40 32.76 1.73
N CYS A 807 -11.15 31.67 1.00
CA CYS A 807 -12.00 31.24 -0.12
C CYS A 807 -13.44 30.97 0.34
N ALA A 808 -13.64 30.33 1.50
CA ALA A 808 -14.97 30.08 2.06
C ALA A 808 -15.67 31.40 2.39
N LEU A 809 -14.97 32.32 3.04
CA LEU A 809 -15.46 33.65 3.40
C LEU A 809 -15.90 34.46 2.17
N LEU A 810 -15.10 34.41 1.09
CA LEU A 810 -15.31 35.26 -0.08
C LEU A 810 -16.12 34.59 -1.21
N GLY A 811 -16.23 33.26 -1.24
CA GLY A 811 -16.88 32.49 -2.31
C GLY A 811 -16.10 32.49 -3.63
N LYS A 812 -14.82 32.85 -3.58
CA LYS A 812 -13.90 32.95 -4.72
C LYS A 812 -12.45 32.84 -4.24
N ILE A 813 -11.53 32.56 -5.15
CA ILE A 813 -10.10 32.73 -4.88
C ILE A 813 -9.81 34.25 -4.72
N PRO A 814 -9.21 34.70 -3.61
CA PRO A 814 -8.95 36.11 -3.34
C PRO A 814 -7.87 36.69 -4.27
N THR A 815 -7.83 38.02 -4.37
CA THR A 815 -6.61 38.71 -4.83
C THR A 815 -5.52 38.62 -3.76
N VAL A 816 -4.26 38.85 -4.15
CA VAL A 816 -3.13 38.90 -3.20
C VAL A 816 -3.36 39.94 -2.11
N GLU A 817 -3.90 41.11 -2.47
CA GLU A 817 -4.21 42.18 -1.52
C GLU A 817 -5.33 41.78 -0.54
N GLU A 818 -6.43 41.18 -1.03
CA GLU A 818 -7.53 40.68 -0.20
C GLU A 818 -7.01 39.65 0.82
N TYR A 819 -6.22 38.67 0.36
CA TYR A 819 -5.65 37.63 1.20
C TYR A 819 -4.68 38.20 2.24
N MET A 820 -3.69 38.99 1.82
CA MET A 820 -2.67 39.53 2.71
C MET A 820 -3.26 40.46 3.77
N SER A 821 -4.29 41.24 3.42
CA SER A 821 -5.02 42.08 4.37
C SER A 821 -5.65 41.25 5.48
N ILE A 822 -6.38 40.18 5.12
CA ILE A 822 -7.07 39.30 6.07
C ILE A 822 -6.04 38.58 6.96
N VAL A 823 -4.98 38.01 6.38
CA VAL A 823 -3.96 37.28 7.14
C VAL A 823 -3.22 38.20 8.11
N LYS A 824 -2.88 39.42 7.69
CA LYS A 824 -2.23 40.42 8.54
C LYS A 824 -3.12 40.84 9.72
N GLU A 825 -4.43 40.94 9.50
CA GLU A 825 -5.38 41.33 10.55
C GLU A 825 -5.70 40.17 11.51
N LYS A 826 -5.94 38.97 10.97
CA LYS A 826 -6.53 37.85 11.70
C LYS A 826 -5.53 36.82 12.19
N ILE A 827 -4.42 36.61 11.50
CA ILE A 827 -3.44 35.56 11.81
C ILE A 827 -2.20 36.13 12.49
N ALA A 828 -1.52 37.08 11.84
CA ALA A 828 -0.21 37.58 12.29
C ALA A 828 -0.16 38.03 13.78
N PRO A 829 -1.20 38.67 14.35
CA PRO A 829 -1.18 39.06 15.77
C PRO A 829 -1.31 37.89 16.76
N PHE A 830 -1.73 36.71 16.29
CA PHE A 830 -2.08 35.55 17.12
C PHE A 830 -1.27 34.30 16.76
N GLU A 831 -0.29 34.40 15.86
CA GLU A 831 0.42 33.27 15.26
C GLU A 831 0.96 32.28 16.31
N SER A 832 1.62 32.78 17.36
CA SER A 832 2.18 31.94 18.43
C SER A 832 1.13 31.16 19.24
N ASP A 833 -0.10 31.65 19.30
CA ASP A 833 -1.21 30.97 19.99
C ASP A 833 -1.93 29.97 19.06
N LEU A 834 -2.10 30.35 17.79
CA LEU A 834 -2.81 29.53 16.80
C LEU A 834 -2.04 28.23 16.47
N TYR A 835 -0.72 28.33 16.27
CA TYR A 835 0.12 27.19 15.86
C TYR A 835 0.76 26.44 17.04
N ARG A 836 0.00 26.23 18.12
CA ARG A 836 0.37 25.32 19.23
C ARG A 836 0.02 23.87 18.88
N TYR A 837 0.96 22.94 18.96
CA TYR A 837 0.73 21.53 18.62
C TYR A 837 0.25 20.72 19.83
N LEU A 838 -0.27 19.52 19.58
CA LEU A 838 -0.72 18.61 20.64
C LEU A 838 0.47 17.90 21.28
N ASN A 839 0.91 18.42 22.42
CA ASN A 839 1.89 17.80 23.30
C ASN A 839 1.19 17.10 24.47
N PHE A 840 0.93 15.80 24.31
CA PHE A 840 0.13 15.00 25.25
C PHE A 840 0.78 14.85 26.62
N ASP A 841 2.11 14.88 26.68
CA ASP A 841 2.89 14.89 27.93
C ASP A 841 2.69 16.17 28.75
N GLN A 842 2.20 17.25 28.11
CA GLN A 842 1.93 18.54 28.74
C GLN A 842 0.45 18.70 29.15
N ILE A 843 -0.41 17.74 28.80
CA ILE A 843 -1.82 17.72 29.19
C ILE A 843 -1.92 16.98 30.53
N ALA A 844 -2.41 17.67 31.57
CA ALA A 844 -2.51 17.11 32.91
C ALA A 844 -3.38 15.83 32.92
N ASN A 845 -2.83 14.76 33.50
CA ASN A 845 -3.45 13.43 33.60
C ASN A 845 -3.85 12.78 32.26
N PHE A 846 -3.21 13.14 31.15
CA PHE A 846 -3.55 12.59 29.83
C PHE A 846 -3.35 11.07 29.75
N GLU A 847 -2.26 10.53 30.32
CA GLU A 847 -1.98 9.09 30.31
C GLU A 847 -3.13 8.27 30.90
N ASP A 848 -3.82 8.80 31.92
CA ASP A 848 -4.94 8.15 32.61
C ASP A 848 -6.33 8.50 32.02
N GLU A 849 -6.39 9.39 31.03
CA GLU A 849 -7.67 9.91 30.52
C GLU A 849 -8.48 8.81 29.79
N GLY A 850 -9.65 8.48 30.35
CA GLY A 850 -10.56 7.47 29.80
C GLY A 850 -10.09 6.03 29.99
N ARG A 851 -9.24 5.80 31.00
CA ARG A 851 -8.76 4.48 31.42
C ARG A 851 -9.92 3.49 31.62
N VAL A 852 -9.73 2.27 31.11
CA VAL A 852 -10.64 1.13 31.27
C VAL A 852 -9.95 -0.11 31.84
N ILE A 853 -8.61 -0.10 31.93
CA ILE A 853 -7.82 -1.15 32.58
C ILE A 853 -7.23 -0.66 33.92
N PRO A 854 -7.23 -1.47 35.00
CA PRO A 854 -6.56 -1.14 36.25
C PRO A 854 -5.06 -0.85 36.05
N ILE A 855 -4.48 -0.02 36.92
CA ILE A 855 -3.04 0.31 36.84
C ILE A 855 -2.19 -0.93 37.08
N GLU A 856 -2.64 -1.82 37.96
CA GLU A 856 -1.97 -3.06 38.31
C GLU A 856 -1.95 -4.08 37.17
N GLU A 857 -2.85 -3.93 36.19
CA GLU A 857 -2.95 -4.76 34.98
C GLU A 857 -2.19 -4.15 33.79
N MET A 858 -1.61 -2.96 33.93
CA MET A 858 -0.79 -2.39 32.87
C MET A 858 0.50 -3.22 32.69
N PRO A 859 0.84 -3.60 31.45
CA PRO A 859 2.11 -4.27 31.19
C PRO A 859 3.28 -3.37 31.61
N LYS A 860 4.18 -3.93 32.39
CA LYS A 860 5.43 -3.27 32.79
C LYS A 860 6.45 -3.40 31.67
N ILE A 861 7.21 -2.33 31.43
CA ILE A 861 8.22 -2.30 30.36
C ILE A 861 9.32 -3.32 30.65
N GLU A 862 9.70 -3.46 31.92
CA GLU A 862 10.71 -4.39 32.41
C GLU A 862 10.36 -5.84 32.05
N ASP A 863 9.09 -6.22 32.24
CA ASP A 863 8.55 -7.55 31.95
C ASP A 863 8.55 -7.85 30.44
N ILE A 864 8.38 -6.83 29.59
CA ILE A 864 8.32 -6.98 28.12
C ILE A 864 9.70 -7.09 27.50
N LEU A 865 10.67 -6.34 28.01
CA LEU A 865 12.04 -6.32 27.48
C LEU A 865 12.92 -7.44 28.06
N GLY A 866 12.43 -8.19 29.06
CA GLY A 866 13.24 -9.19 29.77
C GLY A 866 14.45 -8.56 30.47
N MET A 867 14.35 -7.27 30.83
CA MET A 867 15.40 -6.58 31.58
C MET A 867 15.31 -7.02 33.05
N PRO A 868 16.43 -7.44 33.68
CA PRO A 868 16.39 -7.76 35.10
C PRO A 868 16.06 -6.49 35.90
N VAL A 869 15.09 -6.62 36.82
CA VAL A 869 14.71 -5.62 37.82
C VAL A 869 15.89 -5.32 38.75
#